data_AF-A0A1V9ZVX8-F1
#
_entry.id   AF-A0A1V9ZVX8-F1
#
_cell.length_a   1.000
_cell.length_b   1.000
_cell.length_c   1.000
_cell.angle_alpha   90.00
_cell.angle_beta   90.00
_cell.angle_gamma   90.00
#
_symmetry.space_group_name_H-M   'P 1'
#
loop_
_entity.id
_entity.type
_entity.pdbx_description
1 polymer ?
#
loop_
_entity_poly.entity_id
_entity_poly.type
_entity_poly.pdbx_seq_one_letter_code
_entity_poly.pdbx_strand_id
1 'polypeptide(L)'
;MAWLTPKERYIWGLRARRLCAMTAAIIAFIIEYRGSIAVQQTLLGASHWTPKAGQYTSQLILQFAVNLSRNQTITAKRVYIDNDNSSLITSSYACNHPLPADKIYSDNYLNLLLPNIFAASPHFSWLQNQIIIVDCTYTGRMLQDTTALNLHFLDNNQTMLTTLFLQTIQINRIAKRLSSACGMATISTMNLSAILIGNTSSSPVITSQIASYSHVVGIDFPYVIPTFDLISIPKPTKLTATGFWQATIVATNEQVELGGTEGIYRSSKDELGSYNICIWDLPLNPLQFLTTVQYMTTDVSKDSYAWIRALLGMGISLNLVTNFGVSLLVSIQMYLDHGAIWIPDLFPSVQFRIQLRALFCFIVSWSSNWWHVFEYALNNADARDGWTNTFVLNDIIRADALMMYLALAISLTKVIRIRLRLEVTIAIYLISYAYSDAIITRIGIGLKESTAFVKSNYLANILQAHSNGMDLWVIHAIDSVNFTLLITQFTWWFLACGLCVTYALFAKAWNMYDPRTRTFKTWQHLHHQVLHSLDVAPRVKGPALKLMRGATIVPSDITSRRLTHHSFSGKNLEHATFEQLVHARLCETYGIIAALDEYHIIQDVTYVSPSSIWLLGYVLLGEQYIIDIDDVPALFFNKLINYPWFRVIINYADMNIYPQQTHEVDAGHTLHYSSPIIDNWCNEIRAACAGIGTDEDKLSQALGTKTASERYLISLRYPELHGKSLLDEVVGETSRDYGKLLQLLAQPIEEAEAMIIRDSTKGAGTAEKHLIPVLSGRSNEELNILKKAFFKKYESDMVVVLDDDLGGDLKKFYLAIVNQMAQTFDPEIHNQAKATEIADTIYKAGEGKWGTDEATFCNALCSIPPQFMPAVNAAYAAKQGHSLERAIEKEFSGKARDALVFHVGMNLHPIETIAAEFEKTMHGFGTDEYGLSAALVRYQHLLPQLKQAYKAKFGKILRDRIHGETSGDYRKLLLTILDNSD
;
A
#
# COMPACT_ATOMS: atom_id res chain seq x y z
N MET A 1 16.29 -2.06 30.42
CA MET A 1 16.77 -1.05 29.45
C MET A 1 17.69 0.03 30.06
N ALA A 2 17.88 0.12 31.38
CA ALA A 2 18.73 1.17 32.00
C ALA A 2 20.26 1.01 31.75
N TRP A 3 20.71 -0.19 31.37
CA TRP A 3 22.13 -0.52 31.12
C TRP A 3 22.61 -0.22 29.70
N LEU A 4 21.71 0.15 28.80
CA LEU A 4 22.03 0.48 27.40
C LEU A 4 22.50 1.93 27.31
N THR A 5 23.51 2.18 26.47
CA THR A 5 23.95 3.53 26.12
C THR A 5 22.80 4.32 25.48
N PRO A 6 22.80 5.67 25.56
CA PRO A 6 21.80 6.50 24.87
C PRO A 6 21.67 6.16 23.37
N LYS A 7 22.80 5.80 22.74
CA LYS A 7 22.93 5.32 21.36
C LYS A 7 22.15 4.02 21.12
N GLU A 8 22.36 3.00 21.94
CA GLU A 8 21.65 1.73 21.82
C GLU A 8 20.14 1.89 22.08
N ARG A 9 19.75 2.72 23.06
CA ARG A 9 18.33 3.00 23.32
C ARG A 9 17.62 3.63 22.13
N TYR A 10 18.30 4.53 21.41
CA TYR A 10 17.75 5.15 20.20
C TYR A 10 17.53 4.11 19.08
N ILE A 11 18.55 3.29 18.79
CA ILE A 11 18.47 2.24 17.76
C ILE A 11 17.37 1.22 18.08
N TRP A 12 17.29 0.77 19.34
CA TRP A 12 16.21 -0.10 19.80
C TRP A 12 14.85 0.56 19.68
N GLY A 13 14.73 1.85 20.00
CA GLY A 13 13.52 2.63 19.85
C GLY A 13 13.06 2.75 18.39
N LEU A 14 13.98 2.99 17.46
CA LEU A 14 13.67 3.07 16.02
C LEU A 14 13.19 1.72 15.48
N ARG A 15 13.92 0.64 15.78
CA ARG A 15 13.56 -0.73 15.36
C ARG A 15 12.20 -1.16 15.92
N ALA A 16 11.95 -0.88 17.21
CA ALA A 16 10.66 -1.15 17.83
C ALA A 16 9.51 -0.39 17.14
N ARG A 17 9.74 0.88 16.78
CA ARG A 17 8.73 1.68 16.05
C ARG A 17 8.47 1.14 14.64
N ARG A 18 9.49 0.72 13.90
CA ARG A 18 9.30 0.09 12.58
C ARG A 18 8.54 -1.23 12.68
N LEU A 19 8.83 -2.03 13.71
CA LEU A 19 8.06 -3.24 14.00
C LEU A 19 6.59 -2.89 14.26
N CYS A 20 6.30 -1.88 15.08
CA CYS A 20 4.92 -1.43 15.33
C CYS A 20 4.22 -0.93 14.06
N ALA A 21 4.91 -0.15 13.21
CA ALA A 21 4.37 0.32 11.95
C ALA A 21 4.06 -0.86 11.00
N MET A 22 4.95 -1.85 10.91
CA MET A 22 4.73 -3.07 10.14
C MET A 22 3.53 -3.87 10.68
N THR A 23 3.42 -4.03 12.01
CA THR A 23 2.25 -4.66 12.64
C THR A 23 0.97 -3.91 12.31
N ALA A 24 1.00 -2.58 12.35
CA ALA A 24 -0.15 -1.74 12.01
C ALA A 24 -0.55 -1.92 10.53
N ALA A 25 0.40 -1.96 9.60
CA ALA A 25 0.16 -2.25 8.19
C ALA A 25 -0.48 -3.64 7.97
N ILE A 26 0.01 -4.67 8.69
CA ILE A 26 -0.58 -6.02 8.66
C ILE A 26 -2.02 -6.00 9.19
N ILE A 27 -2.29 -5.28 10.27
CA ILE A 27 -3.66 -5.15 10.81
C ILE A 27 -4.58 -4.49 9.78
N ALA A 28 -4.15 -3.40 9.12
CA ALA A 28 -4.92 -2.77 8.06
C ALA A 28 -5.21 -3.75 6.91
N PHE A 29 -4.21 -4.54 6.52
CA PHE A 29 -4.38 -5.58 5.50
C PHE A 29 -5.37 -6.67 5.92
N ILE A 30 -5.30 -7.17 7.16
CA ILE A 30 -6.24 -8.19 7.66
C ILE A 30 -7.68 -7.65 7.67
N ILE A 31 -7.87 -6.39 8.08
CA ILE A 31 -9.19 -5.74 8.06
C ILE A 31 -9.72 -5.68 6.63
N GLU A 32 -8.87 -5.26 5.68
CA GLU A 32 -9.23 -5.21 4.26
C GLU A 32 -9.59 -6.59 3.70
N TYR A 33 -8.76 -7.59 3.97
CA TYR A 33 -8.97 -8.97 3.53
C TYR A 33 -10.29 -9.55 4.05
N ARG A 34 -10.61 -9.33 5.33
CA ARG A 34 -11.89 -9.75 5.92
C ARG A 34 -13.08 -9.00 5.30
N GLY A 35 -12.93 -7.70 5.05
CA GLY A 35 -13.94 -6.91 4.33
C GLY A 35 -14.21 -7.46 2.93
N SER A 36 -13.17 -7.83 2.20
CA SER A 36 -13.29 -8.44 0.86
C SER A 36 -14.01 -9.79 0.89
N ILE A 37 -13.69 -10.66 1.86
CA ILE A 37 -14.43 -11.92 2.06
C ILE A 37 -15.90 -11.65 2.37
N ALA A 38 -16.19 -10.70 3.25
CA ALA A 38 -17.55 -10.34 3.60
C ALA A 38 -18.35 -9.77 2.41
N VAL A 39 -17.72 -8.99 1.54
CA VAL A 39 -18.31 -8.53 0.27
C VAL A 39 -18.66 -9.72 -0.64
N GLN A 40 -17.78 -10.73 -0.73
CA GLN A 40 -18.06 -11.93 -1.52
C GLN A 40 -19.22 -12.75 -0.91
N GLN A 41 -19.29 -12.84 0.42
CA GLN A 41 -20.38 -13.53 1.11
C GLN A 41 -21.72 -12.83 0.90
N THR A 42 -21.80 -11.50 1.03
CA THR A 42 -23.04 -10.74 0.76
C THR A 42 -23.50 -10.84 -0.69
N LEU A 43 -22.56 -10.90 -1.65
CA LEU A 43 -22.88 -11.11 -3.07
C LEU A 43 -23.58 -12.46 -3.31
N LEU A 44 -23.15 -13.51 -2.61
CA LEU A 44 -23.74 -14.85 -2.72
C LEU A 44 -25.01 -15.03 -1.86
N GLY A 45 -25.36 -14.05 -1.01
CA GLY A 45 -26.42 -14.17 -0.02
C GLY A 45 -25.90 -14.81 1.27
N ALA A 46 -25.28 -14.02 2.13
CA ALA A 46 -24.75 -14.47 3.40
C ALA A 46 -25.90 -14.81 4.35
N SER A 47 -25.78 -15.91 5.10
CA SER A 47 -26.76 -16.29 6.10
C SER A 47 -26.12 -16.69 7.44
N HIS A 48 -26.84 -16.42 8.53
CA HIS A 48 -26.46 -16.80 9.88
C HIS A 48 -27.65 -17.39 10.63
N TRP A 49 -27.40 -18.43 11.41
CA TRP A 49 -28.44 -19.09 12.19
C TRP A 49 -28.38 -18.66 13.65
N THR A 50 -29.50 -18.16 14.16
CA THR A 50 -29.66 -17.72 15.54
C THR A 50 -30.65 -18.66 16.26
N PRO A 51 -30.17 -19.58 17.13
CA PRO A 51 -31.00 -20.60 17.77
C PRO A 51 -32.01 -20.05 18.77
N LYS A 52 -31.78 -18.84 19.30
CA LYS A 52 -32.68 -18.17 20.23
C LYS A 52 -32.74 -16.70 19.88
N ALA A 53 -33.77 -16.32 19.14
CA ALA A 53 -34.05 -14.93 18.79
C ALA A 53 -35.07 -14.35 19.78
N GLY A 54 -36.26 -13.95 19.31
CA GLY A 54 -37.38 -13.50 20.15
C GLY A 54 -38.18 -14.64 20.79
N GLN A 55 -39.00 -14.31 21.79
CA GLN A 55 -39.93 -15.25 22.41
C GLN A 55 -41.26 -14.56 22.73
N TYR A 56 -42.36 -15.29 22.55
CA TYR A 56 -43.64 -14.91 23.13
C TYR A 56 -43.89 -15.71 24.39
N THR A 57 -44.18 -15.02 25.50
CA THR A 57 -44.44 -15.65 26.79
C THR A 57 -45.87 -15.41 27.26
N SER A 58 -46.45 -16.42 27.90
CA SER A 58 -47.72 -16.40 28.62
C SER A 58 -47.42 -16.67 30.08
N GLN A 59 -47.49 -15.65 30.93
CA GLN A 59 -46.96 -15.73 32.30
C GLN A 59 -47.95 -16.41 33.26
N LEU A 60 -49.26 -16.24 33.03
CA LEU A 60 -50.29 -16.67 33.98
C LEU A 60 -50.86 -18.06 33.66
N ILE A 61 -50.77 -18.51 32.41
CA ILE A 61 -51.35 -19.79 31.98
C ILE A 61 -50.81 -20.99 32.75
N LEU A 62 -49.53 -20.99 33.16
CA LEU A 62 -48.95 -22.07 33.96
C LEU A 62 -49.58 -22.15 35.35
N GLN A 63 -49.69 -20.99 36.02
CA GLN A 63 -50.32 -20.92 37.35
C GLN A 63 -51.79 -21.31 37.26
N PHE A 64 -52.48 -20.90 36.19
CA PHE A 64 -53.86 -21.30 35.92
C PHE A 64 -54.00 -22.81 35.72
N ALA A 65 -53.14 -23.43 34.91
CA ALA A 65 -53.15 -24.88 34.68
C ALA A 65 -52.89 -25.68 35.97
N VAL A 66 -52.00 -25.19 36.83
CA VAL A 66 -51.74 -25.78 38.16
C VAL A 66 -52.94 -25.64 39.11
N ASN A 67 -53.69 -24.54 39.03
CA ASN A 67 -54.91 -24.37 39.83
C ASN A 67 -56.04 -25.29 39.34
N LEU A 68 -56.17 -25.46 38.02
CA LEU A 68 -57.11 -26.42 37.42
C LEU A 68 -56.79 -27.86 37.85
N SER A 69 -55.52 -28.26 37.88
CA SER A 69 -55.13 -29.60 38.35
C SER A 69 -55.41 -29.82 39.85
N ARG A 70 -55.69 -28.75 40.62
CA ARG A 70 -56.09 -28.80 42.03
C ARG A 70 -57.62 -28.75 42.23
N ASN A 71 -58.40 -29.10 41.21
CA ASN A 71 -59.87 -29.14 41.21
C ASN A 71 -60.59 -27.78 41.26
N GLN A 72 -60.00 -26.72 40.69
CA GLN A 72 -60.77 -25.49 40.42
C GLN A 72 -61.70 -25.74 39.23
N THR A 73 -63.01 -25.48 39.39
CA THR A 73 -64.00 -25.67 38.32
C THR A 73 -64.34 -24.36 37.63
N ILE A 74 -64.37 -24.36 36.30
CA ILE A 74 -64.73 -23.21 35.47
C ILE A 74 -66.10 -23.45 34.83
N THR A 75 -66.99 -22.46 34.89
CA THR A 75 -68.35 -22.54 34.30
C THR A 75 -68.57 -21.62 33.10
N ALA A 76 -67.71 -20.61 32.92
CA ALA A 76 -67.82 -19.67 31.81
C ALA A 76 -67.32 -20.28 30.50
N LYS A 77 -68.00 -20.00 29.38
CA LYS A 77 -67.56 -20.42 28.03
C LYS A 77 -66.29 -19.73 27.58
N ARG A 78 -65.99 -18.54 28.12
CA ARG A 78 -64.74 -17.81 27.89
C ARG A 78 -64.17 -17.30 29.19
N VAL A 79 -62.85 -17.42 29.33
CA VAL A 79 -62.09 -16.98 30.49
C VAL A 79 -60.90 -16.15 30.04
N TYR A 80 -60.83 -14.92 30.53
CA TYR A 80 -59.68 -14.05 30.44
C TYR A 80 -58.92 -14.16 31.76
N ILE A 81 -57.67 -14.61 31.71
CA ILE A 81 -56.80 -14.73 32.88
C ILE A 81 -55.98 -13.45 32.99
N ASP A 82 -56.06 -12.79 34.13
CA ASP A 82 -55.35 -11.54 34.38
C ASP A 82 -54.72 -11.55 35.78
N ASN A 83 -53.95 -10.53 36.09
CA ASN A 83 -53.29 -10.37 37.38
C ASN A 83 -53.82 -9.12 38.10
N ASP A 84 -54.19 -9.25 39.37
CA ASP A 84 -54.46 -8.13 40.27
C ASP A 84 -53.55 -8.23 41.50
N ASN A 85 -52.67 -7.24 41.69
CA ASN A 85 -51.70 -7.17 42.80
C ASN A 85 -50.90 -8.48 43.04
N SER A 86 -50.50 -9.18 41.98
CA SER A 86 -49.76 -10.47 42.00
C SER A 86 -50.61 -11.71 42.33
N SER A 87 -51.94 -11.59 42.27
CA SER A 87 -52.88 -12.70 42.38
C SER A 87 -53.57 -12.99 41.05
N LEU A 88 -53.72 -14.27 40.72
CA LEU A 88 -54.38 -14.69 39.49
C LEU A 88 -55.89 -14.50 39.61
N ILE A 89 -56.46 -13.74 38.69
CA ILE A 89 -57.89 -13.47 38.58
C ILE A 89 -58.42 -13.92 37.22
N THR A 90 -59.73 -14.12 37.15
CA THR A 90 -60.41 -14.60 35.94
C THR A 90 -61.65 -13.75 35.66
N SER A 91 -61.83 -13.35 34.40
CA SER A 91 -62.94 -12.54 33.90
C SER A 91 -63.64 -13.27 32.75
N SER A 92 -64.95 -13.12 32.60
CA SER A 92 -65.72 -13.74 31.52
C SER A 92 -65.97 -12.82 30.32
N TYR A 93 -65.55 -11.55 30.39
CA TYR A 93 -65.90 -10.54 29.38
C TYR A 93 -64.69 -10.03 28.59
N ALA A 94 -63.65 -9.56 29.29
CA ALA A 94 -62.44 -9.01 28.70
C ALA A 94 -61.29 -9.01 29.72
N CYS A 95 -60.07 -8.73 29.24
CA CYS A 95 -58.92 -8.39 30.08
C CYS A 95 -59.15 -7.06 30.81
N ASN A 96 -58.54 -6.87 31.98
CA ASN A 96 -58.71 -5.66 32.80
C ASN A 96 -58.26 -4.39 32.07
N HIS A 97 -57.20 -4.51 31.27
CA HIS A 97 -56.65 -3.44 30.45
C HIS A 97 -56.87 -3.77 28.96
N PRO A 98 -58.01 -3.41 28.36
CA PRO A 98 -58.25 -3.68 26.95
C PRO A 98 -57.28 -2.90 26.07
N LEU A 99 -56.73 -3.56 25.05
CA LEU A 99 -55.77 -3.02 24.09
C LEU A 99 -56.37 -3.07 22.68
N PRO A 100 -55.93 -2.20 21.74
CA PRO A 100 -56.41 -2.23 20.35
C PRO A 100 -56.27 -3.61 19.66
N ALA A 101 -55.22 -4.37 20.01
CA ALA A 101 -54.99 -5.71 19.48
C ALA A 101 -56.04 -6.74 19.94
N ASP A 102 -56.84 -6.45 20.97
CA ASP A 102 -57.89 -7.35 21.46
C ASP A 102 -59.00 -7.63 20.43
N LYS A 103 -59.02 -6.88 19.31
CA LYS A 103 -59.90 -7.14 18.15
C LYS A 103 -59.85 -8.61 17.69
N ILE A 104 -58.67 -9.24 17.70
CA ILE A 104 -58.49 -10.64 17.25
C ILE A 104 -58.98 -11.67 18.29
N TYR A 105 -59.27 -11.23 19.51
CA TYR A 105 -59.82 -12.04 20.59
C TYR A 105 -61.33 -11.83 20.78
N SER A 106 -61.96 -11.01 19.93
CA SER A 106 -63.38 -10.72 20.00
C SER A 106 -64.24 -11.93 19.59
N ASP A 107 -65.45 -12.03 20.15
CA ASP A 107 -66.42 -13.07 19.79
C ASP A 107 -66.69 -13.12 18.28
N ASN A 108 -66.89 -11.96 17.68
CA ASN A 108 -67.20 -11.84 16.26
C ASN A 108 -66.10 -12.43 15.40
N TYR A 109 -64.83 -12.18 15.73
CA TYR A 109 -63.70 -12.68 14.94
C TYR A 109 -63.44 -14.17 15.19
N LEU A 110 -63.41 -14.61 16.46
CA LEU A 110 -63.12 -16.01 16.80
C LEU A 110 -64.20 -16.97 16.28
N ASN A 111 -65.48 -16.57 16.30
CA ASN A 111 -66.57 -17.38 15.76
C ASN A 111 -66.49 -17.55 14.23
N LEU A 112 -65.83 -16.63 13.53
CA LEU A 112 -65.56 -16.74 12.08
C LEU A 112 -64.30 -17.58 11.81
N LEU A 113 -63.26 -17.44 12.63
CA LEU A 113 -61.96 -18.07 12.41
C LEU A 113 -61.91 -19.55 12.83
N LEU A 114 -62.33 -19.86 14.06
CA LEU A 114 -62.13 -21.18 14.66
C LEU A 114 -62.82 -22.33 13.91
N PRO A 115 -64.06 -22.19 13.39
CA PRO A 115 -64.68 -23.27 12.61
C PRO A 115 -63.86 -23.67 11.38
N ASN A 116 -63.22 -22.69 10.73
CA ASN A 116 -62.40 -22.90 9.54
C ASN A 116 -61.06 -23.60 9.84
N ILE A 117 -60.48 -23.34 11.02
CA ILE A 117 -59.27 -24.05 11.49
C ILE A 117 -59.62 -25.50 11.84
N PHE A 118 -60.73 -25.73 12.55
CA PHE A 118 -61.11 -27.06 13.02
C PHE A 118 -61.70 -27.94 11.92
N ALA A 119 -62.19 -27.36 10.82
CA ALA A 119 -62.62 -28.10 9.65
C ALA A 119 -61.50 -28.89 8.97
N ALA A 120 -60.23 -28.52 9.20
CA ALA A 120 -59.04 -29.12 8.59
C ALA A 120 -58.86 -30.61 8.92
N SER A 121 -59.38 -31.08 10.05
CA SER A 121 -59.24 -32.47 10.49
C SER A 121 -60.38 -32.90 11.41
N PRO A 122 -60.95 -34.11 11.22
CA PRO A 122 -61.93 -34.67 12.15
C PRO A 122 -61.41 -34.71 13.60
N HIS A 123 -60.09 -34.81 13.77
CA HIS A 123 -59.42 -34.83 15.07
C HIS A 123 -59.57 -33.53 15.88
N PHE A 124 -60.01 -32.41 15.28
CA PHE A 124 -60.21 -31.13 15.97
C PHE A 124 -61.68 -30.73 16.13
N SER A 125 -62.61 -31.51 15.60
CA SER A 125 -64.05 -31.23 15.68
C SER A 125 -64.56 -31.04 17.12
N TRP A 126 -63.96 -31.76 18.09
CA TRP A 126 -64.27 -31.65 19.51
C TRP A 126 -63.91 -30.30 20.14
N LEU A 127 -63.08 -29.47 19.50
CA LEU A 127 -62.67 -28.15 20.02
C LEU A 127 -63.73 -27.04 19.82
N GLN A 128 -64.74 -27.24 18.96
CA GLN A 128 -65.73 -26.20 18.61
C GLN A 128 -66.61 -25.74 19.78
N ASN A 129 -66.83 -26.59 20.78
CA ASN A 129 -67.75 -26.33 21.90
C ASN A 129 -67.05 -26.30 23.27
N GLN A 130 -65.78 -25.90 23.30
CA GLN A 130 -64.93 -25.92 24.50
C GLN A 130 -64.78 -24.55 25.14
N ILE A 131 -64.25 -24.53 26.38
CA ILE A 131 -63.99 -23.29 27.11
C ILE A 131 -62.75 -22.62 26.51
N ILE A 132 -62.90 -21.40 26.00
CA ILE A 132 -61.80 -20.61 25.44
C ILE A 132 -61.13 -19.80 26.55
N ILE A 133 -59.81 -19.89 26.63
CA ILE A 133 -59.00 -19.22 27.62
C ILE A 133 -58.02 -18.28 26.90
N VAL A 134 -57.99 -17.03 27.35
CA VAL A 134 -57.07 -15.99 26.87
C VAL A 134 -56.20 -15.54 28.05
N ASP A 135 -54.88 -15.67 27.91
CA ASP A 135 -53.93 -15.10 28.87
C ASP A 135 -53.71 -13.62 28.53
N CYS A 136 -54.20 -12.72 29.39
CA CYS A 136 -54.09 -11.28 29.19
C CYS A 136 -52.64 -10.76 29.28
N THR A 137 -51.73 -11.56 29.82
CA THR A 137 -50.28 -11.26 29.91
C THR A 137 -49.49 -11.79 28.73
N TYR A 138 -50.15 -12.41 27.74
CA TYR A 138 -49.49 -12.90 26.53
C TYR A 138 -48.70 -11.78 25.85
N THR A 139 -47.41 -12.03 25.61
CA THR A 139 -46.47 -11.01 25.14
C THR A 139 -46.89 -10.39 23.79
N GLY A 140 -47.42 -11.20 22.85
CA GLY A 140 -47.90 -10.68 21.55
C GLY A 140 -49.05 -9.67 21.71
N ARG A 141 -49.99 -9.96 22.62
CA ARG A 141 -51.07 -9.02 22.99
C ARG A 141 -50.50 -7.73 23.60
N MET A 142 -49.56 -7.84 24.52
CA MET A 142 -48.95 -6.68 25.20
C MET A 142 -48.15 -5.78 24.25
N LEU A 143 -47.52 -6.36 23.23
CA LEU A 143 -46.82 -5.65 22.16
C LEU A 143 -47.76 -5.10 21.08
N GLN A 144 -49.07 -5.37 21.19
CA GLN A 144 -50.08 -5.08 20.17
C GLN A 144 -49.78 -5.73 18.81
N ASP A 145 -49.11 -6.87 18.82
CA ASP A 145 -48.86 -7.68 17.63
C ASP A 145 -50.10 -8.53 17.31
N THR A 146 -50.80 -8.15 16.25
CA THR A 146 -51.99 -8.81 15.74
C THR A 146 -51.69 -9.90 14.71
N THR A 147 -50.40 -10.17 14.44
CA THR A 147 -49.95 -11.23 13.52
C THR A 147 -49.84 -12.60 14.20
N ALA A 148 -49.82 -12.62 15.53
CA ALA A 148 -49.74 -13.82 16.36
C ALA A 148 -50.95 -13.90 17.32
N LEU A 149 -51.70 -14.99 17.22
CA LEU A 149 -52.85 -15.31 18.06
C LEU A 149 -52.53 -16.55 18.90
N ASN A 150 -52.53 -16.39 20.21
CA ASN A 150 -52.39 -17.50 21.16
C ASN A 150 -53.69 -17.72 21.93
N LEU A 151 -54.26 -18.92 21.85
CA LEU A 151 -55.49 -19.33 22.53
C LEU A 151 -55.30 -20.66 23.24
N HIS A 152 -55.94 -20.82 24.40
CA HIS A 152 -55.98 -22.08 25.10
C HIS A 152 -57.42 -22.59 25.19
N PHE A 153 -57.63 -23.90 25.07
CA PHE A 153 -58.92 -24.56 25.11
C PHE A 153 -58.93 -25.58 26.24
N LEU A 154 -59.94 -25.51 27.10
CA LEU A 154 -60.16 -26.49 28.16
C LEU A 154 -61.38 -27.34 27.79
N ASP A 155 -61.21 -28.66 27.83
CA ASP A 155 -62.32 -29.59 27.57
C ASP A 155 -63.48 -29.38 28.56
N ASN A 156 -64.71 -29.71 28.18
CA ASN A 156 -65.91 -29.59 29.01
C ASN A 156 -65.82 -30.45 30.29
N ASN A 157 -65.06 -31.55 30.24
CA ASN A 157 -64.76 -32.37 31.42
C ASN A 157 -63.59 -31.83 32.25
N GLN A 158 -62.95 -30.74 31.82
CA GLN A 158 -61.83 -30.05 32.47
C GLN A 158 -60.62 -30.96 32.74
N THR A 159 -60.34 -31.88 31.80
CA THR A 159 -59.22 -32.85 31.90
C THR A 159 -58.08 -32.55 30.93
N MET A 160 -58.35 -31.96 29.77
CA MET A 160 -57.36 -31.68 28.73
C MET A 160 -57.26 -30.18 28.47
N LEU A 161 -56.02 -29.70 28.41
CA LEU A 161 -55.69 -28.33 28.03
C LEU A 161 -55.00 -28.35 26.67
N THR A 162 -55.57 -27.65 25.70
CA THR A 162 -55.03 -27.54 24.34
C THR A 162 -54.58 -26.12 24.07
N THR A 163 -53.38 -25.95 23.54
CA THR A 163 -52.86 -24.64 23.10
C THR A 163 -52.92 -24.58 21.59
N LEU A 164 -53.47 -23.50 21.06
CA LEU A 164 -53.48 -23.15 19.65
C LEU A 164 -52.69 -21.86 19.49
N PHE A 165 -51.55 -21.98 18.80
CA PHE A 165 -50.73 -20.85 18.40
C PHE A 165 -50.88 -20.65 16.89
N LEU A 166 -51.52 -19.57 16.46
CA LEU A 166 -51.71 -19.20 15.06
C LEU A 166 -50.86 -17.98 14.75
N GLN A 167 -50.02 -18.08 13.71
CA GLN A 167 -49.26 -16.94 13.21
C GLN A 167 -49.45 -16.77 11.71
N THR A 168 -49.57 -15.52 11.27
CA THR A 168 -49.53 -15.18 9.84
C THR A 168 -48.08 -15.18 9.36
N ILE A 169 -47.77 -16.01 8.38
CA ILE A 169 -46.44 -16.21 7.84
C ILE A 169 -46.50 -16.33 6.31
N GLN A 170 -45.37 -16.61 5.68
CA GLN A 170 -45.28 -16.84 4.24
C GLN A 170 -45.32 -18.35 3.92
N ILE A 171 -45.96 -18.70 2.81
CA ILE A 171 -45.89 -20.01 2.18
C ILE A 171 -45.26 -19.92 0.79
N ASN A 172 -44.22 -20.72 0.52
CA ASN A 172 -43.63 -20.88 -0.81
C ASN A 172 -44.03 -22.23 -1.39
N ARG A 173 -44.66 -22.19 -2.56
CA ARG A 173 -45.08 -23.37 -3.33
C ARG A 173 -44.09 -23.57 -4.46
N ILE A 174 -42.99 -24.25 -4.18
CA ILE A 174 -41.81 -24.35 -5.06
C ILE A 174 -42.21 -24.86 -6.46
N ALA A 175 -43.03 -25.92 -6.53
CA ALA A 175 -43.48 -26.50 -7.79
C ALA A 175 -44.27 -25.50 -8.67
N LYS A 176 -44.95 -24.53 -8.05
CA LYS A 176 -45.74 -23.50 -8.72
C LYS A 176 -45.00 -22.17 -8.89
N ARG A 177 -43.80 -22.04 -8.31
CA ARG A 177 -43.02 -20.78 -8.23
C ARG A 177 -43.87 -19.61 -7.70
N LEU A 178 -44.72 -19.89 -6.72
CA LEU A 178 -45.64 -18.93 -6.13
C LEU A 178 -45.37 -18.80 -4.63
N SER A 179 -45.29 -17.56 -4.15
CA SER A 179 -45.24 -17.22 -2.73
C SER A 179 -46.52 -16.47 -2.37
N SER A 180 -47.17 -16.84 -1.26
CA SER A 180 -48.34 -16.14 -0.72
C SER A 180 -48.25 -16.04 0.80
N ALA A 181 -49.16 -15.27 1.40
CA ALA A 181 -49.36 -15.29 2.84
C ALA A 181 -50.14 -16.56 3.24
N CYS A 182 -49.93 -17.02 4.46
CA CYS A 182 -50.77 -18.03 5.07
C CYS A 182 -50.88 -17.85 6.58
N GLY A 183 -51.90 -18.47 7.17
CA GLY A 183 -52.02 -18.63 8.62
C GLY A 183 -51.60 -20.03 8.98
N MET A 184 -50.58 -20.18 9.83
CA MET A 184 -50.15 -21.48 10.32
C MET A 184 -50.56 -21.62 11.79
N ALA A 185 -51.44 -22.57 12.08
CA ALA A 185 -51.82 -22.92 13.44
C ALA A 185 -51.08 -24.17 13.92
N THR A 186 -50.40 -24.07 15.05
CA THR A 186 -49.79 -25.18 15.77
C THR A 186 -50.64 -25.50 17.00
N ILE A 187 -51.09 -26.74 17.07
CA ILE A 187 -51.99 -27.24 18.10
C ILE A 187 -51.25 -28.29 18.92
N SER A 188 -51.25 -28.14 20.25
CA SER A 188 -50.66 -29.10 21.19
C SER A 188 -51.61 -29.33 22.36
N THR A 189 -51.87 -30.60 22.69
CA THR A 189 -52.80 -31.00 23.76
C THR A 189 -52.06 -31.72 24.87
N MET A 190 -52.32 -31.29 26.11
CA MET A 190 -51.75 -31.85 27.33
C MET A 190 -52.87 -32.28 28.29
N ASN A 191 -52.71 -33.43 28.93
CA ASN A 191 -53.59 -33.85 30.01
C ASN A 191 -53.21 -33.15 31.32
N LEU A 192 -54.18 -32.56 32.02
CA LEU A 192 -53.94 -31.89 33.30
C LEU A 192 -53.46 -32.87 34.38
N SER A 193 -53.83 -34.15 34.29
CA SER A 193 -53.32 -35.19 35.21
C SER A 193 -51.84 -35.52 35.01
N ALA A 194 -51.24 -35.12 33.89
CA ALA A 194 -49.82 -35.32 33.62
C ALA A 194 -48.93 -34.28 34.32
N ILE A 195 -49.52 -33.22 34.91
CA ILE A 195 -48.79 -32.19 35.67
C ILE A 195 -48.42 -32.75 37.05
N LEU A 196 -47.12 -32.82 37.33
CA LEU A 196 -46.55 -33.24 38.60
C LEU A 196 -46.05 -32.00 39.36
N ILE A 197 -46.69 -31.73 40.50
CA ILE A 197 -46.33 -30.63 41.40
C ILE A 197 -45.46 -31.21 42.51
N GLY A 198 -44.25 -30.70 42.70
CA GLY A 198 -43.41 -31.12 43.83
C GLY A 198 -43.97 -30.63 45.17
N ASN A 199 -43.64 -31.34 46.25
CA ASN A 199 -44.23 -31.13 47.59
C ASN A 199 -43.82 -29.81 48.26
N THR A 200 -42.88 -29.03 47.70
CA THR A 200 -42.47 -27.72 48.21
C THR A 200 -42.81 -26.62 47.20
N SER A 201 -43.11 -25.41 47.67
CA SER A 201 -43.40 -24.22 46.85
C SER A 201 -42.23 -23.80 45.94
N SER A 202 -41.04 -24.37 46.12
CA SER A 202 -39.83 -24.16 45.31
C SER A 202 -39.52 -25.30 44.33
N SER A 203 -40.32 -26.38 44.31
CA SER A 203 -40.11 -27.49 43.38
C SER A 203 -40.58 -27.13 41.97
N PRO A 204 -39.82 -27.44 40.91
CA PRO A 204 -40.24 -27.16 39.53
C PRO A 204 -41.49 -27.96 39.16
N VAL A 205 -42.39 -27.35 38.39
CA VAL A 205 -43.55 -28.04 37.80
C VAL A 205 -43.06 -28.88 36.63
N ILE A 206 -43.29 -30.20 36.69
CA ILE A 206 -42.81 -31.17 35.69
C ILE A 206 -44.02 -31.84 35.05
N THR A 207 -43.88 -32.37 33.84
CA THR A 207 -44.91 -33.17 33.17
C THR A 207 -44.38 -34.56 32.82
N SER A 208 -45.25 -35.57 32.93
CA SER A 208 -44.95 -36.95 32.53
C SER A 208 -45.20 -37.23 31.04
N GLN A 209 -45.82 -36.29 30.32
CA GLN A 209 -46.20 -36.43 28.92
C GLN A 209 -45.15 -35.77 27.99
N ILE A 210 -44.93 -36.37 26.81
CA ILE A 210 -44.16 -35.76 25.72
C ILE A 210 -45.13 -34.99 24.81
N ALA A 211 -44.73 -33.79 24.38
CA ALA A 211 -45.55 -32.94 23.52
C ALA A 211 -45.83 -33.62 22.17
N SER A 212 -47.06 -33.49 21.69
CA SER A 212 -47.49 -33.89 20.35
C SER A 212 -48.05 -32.67 19.64
N TYR A 213 -47.56 -32.41 18.44
CA TYR A 213 -47.92 -31.23 17.65
C TYR A 213 -48.70 -31.62 16.41
N SER A 214 -49.75 -30.87 16.13
CA SER A 214 -50.44 -30.90 14.84
C SER A 214 -50.44 -29.52 14.22
N HIS A 215 -50.21 -29.47 12.92
CA HIS A 215 -50.07 -28.23 12.19
C HIS A 215 -51.12 -28.15 11.08
N VAL A 216 -51.77 -27.01 10.97
CA VAL A 216 -52.73 -26.72 9.89
C VAL A 216 -52.41 -25.37 9.27
N VAL A 217 -52.64 -25.25 7.96
CA VAL A 217 -52.32 -24.03 7.19
C VAL A 217 -53.53 -23.52 6.42
N GLY A 218 -53.80 -22.22 6.51
CA GLY A 218 -54.79 -21.53 5.68
C GLY A 218 -54.08 -20.67 4.66
N ILE A 219 -54.10 -21.05 3.38
CA ILE A 219 -53.46 -20.30 2.29
C ILE A 219 -54.25 -19.00 2.03
N ASP A 220 -53.55 -17.90 1.82
CA ASP A 220 -54.09 -16.54 1.61
C ASP A 220 -54.69 -15.88 2.87
N PHE A 221 -54.62 -16.54 4.03
CA PHE A 221 -54.82 -15.89 5.33
C PHE A 221 -53.64 -14.94 5.62
N PRO A 222 -53.87 -13.72 6.15
CA PRO A 222 -55.10 -13.18 6.73
C PRO A 222 -56.01 -12.39 5.77
N TYR A 223 -55.74 -12.34 4.46
CA TYR A 223 -56.57 -11.59 3.49
C TYR A 223 -57.94 -12.22 3.22
N VAL A 224 -58.04 -13.52 3.45
CA VAL A 224 -59.29 -14.27 3.51
C VAL A 224 -59.23 -15.21 4.71
N ILE A 225 -60.37 -15.68 5.20
CA ILE A 225 -60.43 -16.75 6.20
C ILE A 225 -60.76 -18.05 5.43
N PRO A 226 -59.75 -18.77 4.93
CA PRO A 226 -59.96 -20.02 4.18
C PRO A 226 -60.25 -21.16 5.15
N THR A 227 -60.75 -22.28 4.63
CA THR A 227 -60.64 -23.56 5.33
C THR A 227 -59.17 -23.97 5.42
N PHE A 228 -58.71 -24.39 6.59
CA PHE A 228 -57.32 -24.79 6.78
C PHE A 228 -57.10 -26.23 6.32
N ASP A 229 -55.88 -26.55 5.87
CA ASP A 229 -55.46 -27.89 5.47
C ASP A 229 -54.44 -28.45 6.46
N LEU A 230 -54.51 -29.76 6.74
CA LEU A 230 -53.53 -30.45 7.56
C LEU A 230 -52.17 -30.52 6.84
N ILE A 231 -51.10 -30.18 7.54
CA ILE A 231 -49.73 -30.28 7.04
C ILE A 231 -48.89 -31.23 7.90
N SER A 232 -48.00 -31.96 7.24
CA SER A 232 -46.98 -32.79 7.89
C SER A 232 -45.63 -32.08 7.80
N ILE A 233 -44.99 -31.89 8.96
CA ILE A 233 -43.63 -31.34 9.05
C ILE A 233 -42.72 -32.51 9.45
N PRO A 234 -41.75 -32.92 8.60
CA PRO A 234 -40.77 -33.93 8.98
C PRO A 234 -40.03 -33.49 10.25
N LYS A 235 -39.75 -34.42 11.19
CA LYS A 235 -39.14 -34.12 12.49
C LYS A 235 -38.07 -33.02 12.38
N PRO A 236 -38.27 -31.84 12.99
CA PRO A 236 -37.36 -30.71 12.85
C PRO A 236 -36.16 -30.89 13.77
N THR A 237 -35.28 -31.86 13.49
CA THR A 237 -34.03 -32.05 14.25
C THR A 237 -32.84 -31.34 13.61
N LYS A 238 -32.97 -30.78 12.40
CA LYS A 238 -31.96 -29.96 11.73
C LYS A 238 -32.63 -28.85 10.92
N LEU A 239 -32.11 -27.62 11.01
CA LEU A 239 -32.52 -26.54 10.11
C LEU A 239 -32.21 -26.89 8.66
N THR A 240 -33.11 -26.49 7.78
CA THR A 240 -32.97 -26.54 6.32
C THR A 240 -31.99 -25.46 5.85
N ALA A 241 -31.35 -25.66 4.70
CA ALA A 241 -30.43 -24.67 4.13
C ALA A 241 -31.10 -23.31 3.82
N THR A 242 -32.43 -23.29 3.70
CA THR A 242 -33.23 -22.10 3.38
C THR A 242 -33.78 -21.38 4.62
N GLY A 243 -33.71 -21.98 5.81
CA GLY A 243 -34.28 -21.42 7.05
C GLY A 243 -35.79 -21.60 7.21
N PHE A 244 -36.52 -22.02 6.16
CA PHE A 244 -37.95 -22.30 6.20
C PHE A 244 -38.25 -23.72 6.68
N TRP A 245 -39.40 -23.94 7.31
CA TRP A 245 -39.94 -25.28 7.51
C TRP A 245 -40.32 -25.92 6.18
N GLN A 246 -39.80 -27.11 5.92
CA GLN A 246 -40.28 -27.96 4.83
C GLN A 246 -41.51 -28.72 5.32
N ALA A 247 -42.63 -28.55 4.63
CA ALA A 247 -43.89 -29.19 4.98
C ALA A 247 -44.55 -29.81 3.75
N THR A 248 -45.42 -30.79 3.99
CA THR A 248 -46.24 -31.41 2.96
C THR A 248 -47.71 -31.24 3.30
N ILE A 249 -48.49 -30.66 2.38
CA ILE A 249 -49.95 -30.57 2.51
C ILE A 249 -50.51 -31.98 2.36
N VAL A 250 -51.16 -32.50 3.40
CA VAL A 250 -51.57 -33.91 3.48
C VAL A 250 -52.62 -34.25 2.43
N ALA A 251 -53.56 -33.33 2.16
CA ALA A 251 -54.65 -33.56 1.22
C ALA A 251 -54.18 -33.67 -0.25
N THR A 252 -53.16 -32.90 -0.64
CA THR A 252 -52.69 -32.80 -2.04
C THR A 252 -51.33 -33.45 -2.27
N ASN A 253 -50.64 -33.86 -1.20
CA ASN A 253 -49.24 -34.30 -1.21
C ASN A 253 -48.28 -33.26 -1.83
N GLU A 254 -48.62 -31.97 -1.73
CA GLU A 254 -47.81 -30.86 -2.25
C GLU A 254 -46.72 -30.45 -1.26
N GLN A 255 -45.47 -30.36 -1.72
CA GLN A 255 -44.34 -29.84 -0.92
C GLN A 255 -44.35 -28.32 -0.90
N VAL A 256 -44.26 -27.75 0.30
CA VAL A 256 -44.28 -26.31 0.55
C VAL A 256 -43.22 -25.92 1.59
N GLU A 257 -42.78 -24.66 1.54
CA GLU A 257 -41.94 -24.07 2.58
C GLU A 257 -42.71 -23.02 3.36
N LEU A 258 -42.58 -23.03 4.69
CA LEU A 258 -43.33 -22.16 5.60
C LEU A 258 -42.38 -21.43 6.55
N GLY A 259 -42.60 -20.14 6.76
CA GLY A 259 -41.80 -19.34 7.69
C GLY A 259 -42.20 -17.88 7.66
N GLY A 260 -42.07 -17.21 8.80
CA GLY A 260 -42.23 -15.77 8.86
C GLY A 260 -41.01 -15.08 8.25
N THR A 261 -41.20 -13.86 7.76
CA THR A 261 -40.08 -13.05 7.25
C THR A 261 -40.17 -11.66 7.85
N GLU A 262 -39.04 -11.09 8.25
CA GLU A 262 -38.96 -9.71 8.76
C GLU A 262 -37.68 -9.03 8.33
N GLY A 263 -37.73 -7.70 8.23
CA GLY A 263 -36.64 -6.86 7.76
C GLY A 263 -37.02 -6.11 6.50
N ILE A 264 -36.01 -5.76 5.72
CA ILE A 264 -36.12 -4.79 4.64
C ILE A 264 -35.57 -5.31 3.31
N TYR A 265 -36.11 -4.78 2.22
CA TYR A 265 -35.51 -4.92 0.90
C TYR A 265 -35.65 -3.65 0.09
N ARG A 266 -34.82 -3.52 -0.95
CA ARG A 266 -34.94 -2.49 -1.98
C ARG A 266 -34.98 -3.14 -3.35
N SER A 267 -35.90 -2.71 -4.20
CA SER A 267 -36.25 -3.36 -5.48
C SER A 267 -36.81 -4.77 -5.31
N SER A 268 -36.01 -5.71 -4.82
CA SER A 268 -36.44 -7.06 -4.43
C SER A 268 -35.53 -7.63 -3.34
N LYS A 269 -36.03 -8.61 -2.59
CA LYS A 269 -35.26 -9.38 -1.60
C LYS A 269 -34.01 -10.07 -2.19
N ASP A 270 -34.02 -10.31 -3.49
CA ASP A 270 -32.94 -10.97 -4.22
C ASP A 270 -31.91 -9.99 -4.81
N GLU A 271 -32.23 -8.71 -4.89
CA GLU A 271 -31.30 -7.67 -5.32
C GLU A 271 -30.58 -7.01 -4.13
N LEU A 272 -31.34 -6.49 -3.17
CA LEU A 272 -30.84 -5.80 -1.98
C LEU A 272 -31.76 -6.17 -0.82
N GLY A 273 -31.31 -7.07 0.04
CA GLY A 273 -32.12 -7.63 1.11
C GLY A 273 -31.34 -7.73 2.42
N SER A 274 -31.96 -7.29 3.50
CA SER A 274 -31.50 -7.49 4.87
C SER A 274 -32.69 -7.92 5.70
N TYR A 275 -32.87 -9.22 5.82
CA TYR A 275 -34.07 -9.81 6.41
C TYR A 275 -33.74 -11.11 7.12
N ASN A 276 -34.62 -11.56 7.99
CA ASN A 276 -34.52 -12.89 8.56
C ASN A 276 -35.77 -13.72 8.24
N ILE A 277 -35.59 -15.03 8.38
CA ILE A 277 -36.65 -16.02 8.25
C ILE A 277 -36.85 -16.62 9.63
N CYS A 278 -38.05 -16.50 10.17
CA CYS A 278 -38.38 -16.94 11.52
C CYS A 278 -39.30 -18.17 11.51
N ILE A 279 -38.96 -19.12 12.38
CA ILE A 279 -39.76 -20.29 12.73
C ILE A 279 -39.75 -20.43 14.26
N TRP A 280 -40.71 -21.13 14.85
CA TRP A 280 -40.72 -21.36 16.30
C TRP A 280 -40.28 -22.77 16.69
N ASP A 281 -39.71 -22.92 17.87
CA ASP A 281 -39.29 -24.20 18.42
C ASP A 281 -40.50 -25.05 18.81
N LEU A 282 -40.37 -26.38 18.66
CA LEU A 282 -41.38 -27.37 19.03
C LEU A 282 -40.82 -28.24 20.17
N PRO A 283 -40.79 -27.71 21.40
CA PRO A 283 -40.10 -28.36 22.52
C PRO A 283 -40.74 -29.71 22.86
N LEU A 284 -39.94 -30.66 23.35
CA LEU A 284 -40.46 -31.96 23.79
C LEU A 284 -41.35 -31.85 25.04
N ASN A 285 -41.16 -30.80 25.84
CA ASN A 285 -41.93 -30.53 27.03
C ASN A 285 -43.19 -29.70 26.70
N PRO A 286 -44.42 -30.23 26.87
CA PRO A 286 -45.64 -29.50 26.56
C PRO A 286 -45.88 -28.28 27.46
N LEU A 287 -45.35 -28.28 28.69
CA LEU A 287 -45.40 -27.09 29.56
C LEU A 287 -44.58 -25.93 29.00
N GLN A 288 -43.46 -26.24 28.32
CA GLN A 288 -42.62 -25.22 27.72
C GLN A 288 -43.33 -24.53 26.55
N PHE A 289 -44.02 -25.28 25.69
CA PHE A 289 -44.81 -24.69 24.60
C PHE A 289 -46.05 -23.94 25.11
N LEU A 290 -46.64 -24.40 26.22
CA LEU A 290 -47.75 -23.71 26.88
C LEU A 290 -47.35 -22.31 27.37
N THR A 291 -46.14 -22.16 27.92
CA THR A 291 -45.67 -20.89 28.51
C THR A 291 -44.89 -20.02 27.55
N THR A 292 -44.12 -20.61 26.64
CA THR A 292 -43.15 -19.90 25.82
C THR A 292 -43.10 -20.45 24.40
N VAL A 293 -43.42 -19.59 23.42
CA VAL A 293 -43.14 -19.82 22.01
C VAL A 293 -41.81 -19.15 21.67
N GLN A 294 -40.76 -19.95 21.56
CA GLN A 294 -39.40 -19.48 21.27
C GLN A 294 -39.17 -19.43 19.75
N TYR A 295 -38.71 -18.31 19.21
CA TYR A 295 -38.32 -18.21 17.81
C TYR A 295 -36.85 -18.57 17.58
N MET A 296 -36.62 -19.18 16.43
CA MET A 296 -35.33 -19.39 15.78
C MET A 296 -35.34 -18.61 14.47
N THR A 297 -34.24 -17.89 14.18
CA THR A 297 -34.13 -17.12 12.94
C THR A 297 -32.96 -17.60 12.09
N THR A 298 -33.15 -17.52 10.78
CA THR A 298 -32.06 -17.54 9.79
C THR A 298 -31.97 -16.17 9.19
N ASP A 299 -30.97 -15.41 9.58
CA ASP A 299 -30.77 -14.04 9.17
C ASP A 299 -30.00 -14.04 7.83
N VAL A 300 -30.39 -13.18 6.90
CA VAL A 300 -29.92 -13.15 5.51
C VAL A 300 -29.54 -11.72 5.12
N SER A 301 -28.34 -11.56 4.55
CA SER A 301 -27.85 -10.32 3.96
C SER A 301 -27.43 -10.56 2.52
N LYS A 302 -28.02 -9.80 1.59
CA LYS A 302 -27.83 -9.96 0.15
C LYS A 302 -27.66 -8.60 -0.52
N ASP A 303 -26.56 -8.44 -1.27
CA ASP A 303 -26.28 -7.26 -2.08
C ASP A 303 -25.76 -7.68 -3.46
N SER A 304 -26.65 -7.65 -4.45
CA SER A 304 -26.32 -8.00 -5.84
C SER A 304 -25.37 -7.01 -6.51
N TYR A 305 -25.19 -5.80 -5.97
CA TYR A 305 -24.24 -4.80 -6.47
C TYR A 305 -22.85 -4.93 -5.82
N ALA A 306 -22.69 -5.85 -4.86
CA ALA A 306 -21.43 -6.10 -4.17
C ALA A 306 -20.28 -6.54 -5.10
N TRP A 307 -20.56 -7.05 -6.30
CA TRP A 307 -19.52 -7.39 -7.28
C TRP A 307 -18.67 -6.16 -7.67
N ILE A 308 -19.27 -4.96 -7.67
CA ILE A 308 -18.53 -3.72 -7.94
C ILE A 308 -17.51 -3.48 -6.84
N ARG A 309 -17.89 -3.67 -5.56
CA ARG A 309 -16.95 -3.57 -4.42
C ARG A 309 -15.89 -4.68 -4.46
N ALA A 310 -16.25 -5.89 -4.88
CA ALA A 310 -15.31 -7.01 -4.99
C ALA A 310 -14.16 -6.72 -5.98
N LEU A 311 -14.45 -6.03 -7.09
CA LEU A 311 -13.44 -5.59 -8.06
C LEU A 311 -12.48 -4.55 -7.46
N LEU A 312 -12.95 -3.68 -6.57
CA LEU A 312 -12.12 -2.67 -5.91
C LEU A 312 -11.08 -3.29 -4.96
N GLY A 313 -11.43 -4.38 -4.26
CA GLY A 313 -10.54 -5.06 -3.32
C GLY A 313 -9.33 -5.73 -4.00
N MET A 314 -9.53 -6.36 -5.16
CA MET A 314 -8.49 -7.14 -5.85
C MET A 314 -7.23 -6.33 -6.22
N GLY A 315 -7.40 -5.06 -6.62
CA GLY A 315 -6.28 -4.22 -7.10
C GLY A 315 -5.31 -3.76 -5.99
N ILE A 316 -5.78 -3.62 -4.76
CA ILE A 316 -4.93 -3.28 -3.61
C ILE A 316 -4.23 -4.52 -3.08
N SER A 317 -4.98 -5.62 -2.88
CA SER A 317 -4.43 -6.85 -2.32
C SER A 317 -3.29 -7.39 -3.19
N LEU A 318 -3.42 -7.36 -4.52
CA LEU A 318 -2.37 -7.83 -5.42
C LEU A 318 -1.07 -7.03 -5.27
N ASN A 319 -1.16 -5.69 -5.24
CA ASN A 319 0.03 -4.83 -5.14
C ASN A 319 0.67 -4.87 -3.74
N LEU A 320 -0.14 -5.03 -2.69
CA LEU A 320 0.38 -5.17 -1.34
C LEU A 320 1.13 -6.51 -1.19
N VAL A 321 0.63 -7.59 -1.81
CA VAL A 321 1.32 -8.88 -1.88
C VAL A 321 2.63 -8.79 -2.67
N THR A 322 2.65 -8.09 -3.82
CA THR A 322 3.89 -7.91 -4.59
C THR A 322 4.93 -7.11 -3.80
N ASN A 323 4.54 -5.98 -3.20
CA ASN A 323 5.45 -5.14 -2.43
C ASN A 323 5.95 -5.84 -1.18
N PHE A 324 5.09 -6.63 -0.50
CA PHE A 324 5.50 -7.46 0.62
C PHE A 324 6.54 -8.50 0.18
N GLY A 325 6.30 -9.17 -0.96
CA GLY A 325 7.23 -10.15 -1.53
C GLY A 325 8.60 -9.55 -1.88
N VAL A 326 8.62 -8.39 -2.56
CA VAL A 326 9.87 -7.67 -2.87
C VAL A 326 10.58 -7.26 -1.58
N SER A 327 9.85 -6.71 -0.60
CA SER A 327 10.47 -6.27 0.65
C SER A 327 11.05 -7.43 1.46
N LEU A 328 10.38 -8.60 1.46
CA LEU A 328 10.86 -9.82 2.11
C LEU A 328 12.15 -10.31 1.44
N LEU A 329 12.19 -10.29 0.10
CA LEU A 329 13.38 -10.65 -0.67
C LEU A 329 14.57 -9.74 -0.31
N VAL A 330 14.35 -8.42 -0.28
CA VAL A 330 15.38 -7.45 0.10
C VAL A 330 15.82 -7.67 1.55
N SER A 331 14.90 -7.85 2.49
CA SER A 331 15.22 -8.15 3.90
C SER A 331 16.06 -9.42 4.06
N ILE A 332 15.72 -10.50 3.33
CA ILE A 332 16.48 -11.76 3.35
C ILE A 332 17.87 -11.53 2.78
N GLN A 333 17.98 -10.87 1.63
CA GLN A 333 19.28 -10.62 1.00
C GLN A 333 20.19 -9.75 1.88
N MET A 334 19.65 -8.70 2.48
CA MET A 334 20.38 -7.86 3.44
C MET A 334 20.85 -8.66 4.66
N TYR A 335 20.03 -9.59 5.15
CA TYR A 335 20.43 -10.48 6.26
C TYR A 335 21.53 -11.45 5.84
N LEU A 336 21.44 -12.03 4.64
CA LEU A 336 22.44 -12.97 4.12
C LEU A 336 23.80 -12.28 3.86
N ASP A 337 23.79 -11.07 3.31
CA ASP A 337 25.02 -10.35 2.93
C ASP A 337 25.66 -9.62 4.12
N HIS A 338 24.86 -9.00 5.00
CA HIS A 338 25.35 -8.07 6.03
C HIS A 338 25.07 -8.53 7.47
N GLY A 339 24.31 -9.61 7.68
CA GLY A 339 23.85 -10.03 9.00
C GLY A 339 22.89 -9.04 9.67
N ALA A 340 22.37 -8.06 8.93
CA ALA A 340 21.52 -6.99 9.43
C ALA A 340 20.04 -7.31 9.20
N ILE A 341 19.23 -7.24 10.26
CA ILE A 341 17.78 -7.35 10.15
C ILE A 341 17.21 -6.00 9.71
N TRP A 342 16.78 -5.92 8.45
CA TRP A 342 16.10 -4.75 7.89
C TRP A 342 14.58 -4.97 7.85
N ILE A 343 13.84 -4.01 8.40
CA ILE A 343 12.37 -4.01 8.43
C ILE A 343 11.86 -2.90 7.49
N PRO A 344 11.26 -3.22 6.34
CA PRO A 344 10.78 -2.23 5.37
C PRO A 344 9.60 -1.42 5.89
N ASP A 345 9.41 -0.23 5.33
CA ASP A 345 8.14 0.49 5.46
C ASP A 345 7.24 0.18 4.25
N LEU A 346 6.20 -0.60 4.47
CA LEU A 346 5.31 -1.09 3.40
C LEU A 346 4.20 -0.09 3.05
N PHE A 347 3.94 0.89 3.92
CA PHE A 347 2.77 1.75 3.77
C PHE A 347 2.90 2.82 2.67
N PRO A 348 4.07 3.45 2.44
CA PRO A 348 4.25 4.48 1.40
C PRO A 348 3.82 4.04 -0.01
N SER A 349 4.11 2.80 -0.40
CA SER A 349 3.80 2.29 -1.74
C SER A 349 2.30 2.09 -1.99
N VAL A 350 1.47 2.09 -0.95
CA VAL A 350 0.01 1.87 -1.07
C VAL A 350 -0.83 3.12 -0.83
N GLN A 351 -0.24 4.24 -0.39
CA GLN A 351 -0.99 5.45 0.00
C GLN A 351 -1.88 6.00 -1.12
N PHE A 352 -1.39 6.08 -2.36
CA PHE A 352 -2.21 6.55 -3.50
C PHE A 352 -3.38 5.60 -3.78
N ARG A 353 -3.15 4.29 -3.73
CA ARG A 353 -4.19 3.27 -3.95
C ARG A 353 -5.26 3.30 -2.85
N ILE A 354 -4.87 3.60 -1.61
CA ILE A 354 -5.83 3.83 -0.50
C ILE A 354 -6.73 5.02 -0.82
N GLN A 355 -6.18 6.15 -1.30
CA GLN A 355 -6.99 7.31 -1.71
C GLN A 355 -7.93 6.98 -2.88
N LEU A 356 -7.43 6.25 -3.88
CA LEU A 356 -8.23 5.80 -5.02
C LEU A 356 -9.36 4.86 -4.59
N ARG A 357 -9.08 3.91 -3.69
CA ARG A 357 -10.10 3.01 -3.13
C ARG A 357 -11.12 3.76 -2.30
N ALA A 358 -10.71 4.72 -1.46
CA ALA A 358 -11.66 5.53 -0.70
C ALA A 358 -12.61 6.31 -1.63
N LEU A 359 -12.08 6.88 -2.72
CA LEU A 359 -12.89 7.54 -3.75
C LEU A 359 -13.88 6.57 -4.41
N PHE A 360 -13.43 5.39 -4.81
CA PHE A 360 -14.32 4.40 -5.42
C PHE A 360 -15.35 3.84 -4.43
N CYS A 361 -14.98 3.59 -3.16
CA CYS A 361 -15.94 3.22 -2.13
C CYS A 361 -17.03 4.29 -2.00
N PHE A 362 -16.67 5.57 -2.00
CA PHE A 362 -17.66 6.66 -2.00
C PHE A 362 -18.57 6.64 -3.23
N ILE A 363 -18.01 6.47 -4.44
CA ILE A 363 -18.78 6.38 -5.69
C ILE A 363 -19.74 5.18 -5.65
N VAL A 364 -19.28 4.02 -5.16
CA VAL A 364 -20.12 2.83 -5.04
C VAL A 364 -21.23 3.03 -4.01
N SER A 365 -20.91 3.60 -2.85
CA SER A 365 -21.92 4.00 -1.85
C SER A 365 -22.96 4.92 -2.46
N TRP A 366 -22.56 5.91 -3.23
CA TRP A 366 -23.47 6.82 -3.92
C TRP A 366 -24.34 6.08 -4.94
N SER A 367 -23.73 5.27 -5.82
CA SER A 367 -24.45 4.55 -6.88
C SER A 367 -25.44 3.50 -6.36
N SER A 368 -25.17 2.92 -5.18
CA SER A 368 -26.04 1.96 -4.51
C SER A 368 -27.05 2.63 -3.56
N ASN A 369 -27.17 3.96 -3.61
CA ASN A 369 -27.99 4.77 -2.70
C ASN A 369 -27.77 4.35 -1.23
N TRP A 370 -26.49 4.28 -0.85
CA TRP A 370 -25.97 4.00 0.48
C TRP A 370 -26.42 2.68 1.13
N TRP A 371 -26.85 1.68 0.35
CA TRP A 371 -27.47 0.44 0.86
C TRP A 371 -26.68 -0.23 2.00
N HIS A 372 -25.48 -0.75 1.74
CA HIS A 372 -24.68 -1.46 2.76
C HIS A 372 -24.35 -0.62 4.01
N VAL A 373 -24.19 0.71 3.86
CA VAL A 373 -23.96 1.62 4.99
C VAL A 373 -25.23 1.74 5.83
N PHE A 374 -26.37 1.88 5.16
CA PHE A 374 -27.68 1.91 5.79
C PHE A 374 -28.04 0.58 6.45
N GLU A 375 -27.79 -0.54 5.78
CA GLU A 375 -27.95 -1.88 6.32
C GLU A 375 -27.15 -2.06 7.61
N TYR A 376 -25.85 -1.72 7.61
CA TYR A 376 -25.04 -1.73 8.82
C TYR A 376 -25.61 -0.81 9.91
N ALA A 377 -26.01 0.41 9.54
CA ALA A 377 -26.49 1.40 10.49
C ALA A 377 -27.80 0.96 11.15
N LEU A 378 -28.73 0.39 10.37
CA LEU A 378 -30.01 -0.12 10.84
C LEU A 378 -29.82 -1.33 11.75
N ASN A 379 -29.11 -2.35 11.28
CA ASN A 379 -28.93 -3.59 12.04
C ASN A 379 -28.21 -3.37 13.39
N ASN A 380 -27.21 -2.47 13.45
CA ASN A 380 -26.57 -2.12 14.72
C ASN A 380 -27.46 -1.24 15.61
N ALA A 381 -28.38 -0.45 15.03
CA ALA A 381 -29.36 0.30 15.83
C ALA A 381 -30.40 -0.64 16.43
N ASP A 382 -30.92 -1.56 15.64
CA ASP A 382 -31.90 -2.56 16.07
C ASP A 382 -31.35 -3.40 17.23
N ALA A 383 -30.10 -3.86 17.11
CA ALA A 383 -29.42 -4.60 18.17
C ALA A 383 -29.22 -3.76 19.44
N ARG A 384 -28.86 -2.47 19.31
CA ARG A 384 -28.67 -1.57 20.46
C ARG A 384 -29.99 -1.24 21.16
N ASP A 385 -31.05 -0.99 20.39
CA ASP A 385 -32.34 -0.55 20.91
C ASP A 385 -33.22 -1.75 21.33
N GLY A 386 -32.79 -2.97 21.02
CA GLY A 386 -33.40 -4.23 21.49
C GLY A 386 -34.61 -4.70 20.69
N TRP A 387 -34.70 -4.33 19.40
CA TRP A 387 -35.82 -4.71 18.52
C TRP A 387 -35.59 -6.07 17.86
N THR A 388 -34.52 -6.20 17.07
CA THR A 388 -34.16 -7.44 16.37
C THR A 388 -32.68 -7.73 16.55
N ASN A 389 -32.34 -9.01 16.66
CA ASN A 389 -30.95 -9.46 16.77
C ASN A 389 -30.42 -9.77 15.36
N THR A 390 -30.22 -8.71 14.58
CA THR A 390 -30.00 -8.82 13.14
C THR A 390 -28.56 -9.08 12.73
N PHE A 391 -28.40 -9.81 11.63
CA PHE A 391 -27.12 -10.17 11.03
C PHE A 391 -26.67 -9.16 9.99
N VAL A 392 -25.50 -8.57 10.21
CA VAL A 392 -24.80 -7.80 9.19
C VAL A 392 -23.31 -8.11 9.25
N LEU A 393 -22.67 -8.16 8.08
CA LEU A 393 -21.25 -8.40 7.97
C LEU A 393 -20.47 -7.09 8.24
N ASN A 394 -20.27 -6.80 9.53
CA ASN A 394 -19.61 -5.60 10.03
C ASN A 394 -18.20 -5.37 9.44
N ASP A 395 -17.51 -6.42 9.00
CA ASP A 395 -16.17 -6.33 8.42
C ASP A 395 -16.13 -5.50 7.12
N ILE A 396 -17.24 -5.41 6.36
CA ILE A 396 -17.34 -4.57 5.15
C ILE A 396 -17.17 -3.09 5.54
N ILE A 397 -18.00 -2.62 6.47
CA ILE A 397 -17.97 -1.22 6.92
C ILE A 397 -16.69 -0.92 7.67
N ARG A 398 -16.18 -1.87 8.48
CA ARG A 398 -14.90 -1.71 9.15
C ARG A 398 -13.75 -1.49 8.18
N ALA A 399 -13.73 -2.16 7.03
CA ALA A 399 -12.71 -1.99 6.00
C ALA A 399 -12.87 -0.66 5.25
N ASP A 400 -14.08 -0.36 4.77
CA ASP A 400 -14.33 0.86 4.00
C ASP A 400 -14.14 2.13 4.83
N ALA A 401 -14.62 2.14 6.07
CA ALA A 401 -14.45 3.26 7.00
C ALA A 401 -12.98 3.48 7.37
N LEU A 402 -12.18 2.41 7.53
CA LEU A 402 -10.73 2.52 7.75
C LEU A 402 -10.05 3.19 6.56
N MET A 403 -10.47 2.87 5.34
CA MET A 403 -9.78 3.31 4.13
C MET A 403 -10.13 4.74 3.77
N MET A 404 -11.39 5.14 3.99
CA MET A 404 -11.79 6.54 3.96
C MET A 404 -11.04 7.35 5.04
N TYR A 405 -10.94 6.83 6.27
CA TYR A 405 -10.19 7.47 7.35
C TYR A 405 -8.70 7.65 7.02
N LEU A 406 -8.03 6.59 6.53
CA LEU A 406 -6.63 6.67 6.11
C LEU A 406 -6.44 7.60 4.91
N ALA A 407 -7.35 7.60 3.93
CA ALA A 407 -7.29 8.52 2.80
C ALA A 407 -7.43 9.99 3.23
N LEU A 408 -8.29 10.28 4.20
CA LEU A 408 -8.41 11.62 4.80
C LEU A 408 -7.14 11.99 5.57
N ALA A 409 -6.58 11.08 6.36
CA ALA A 409 -5.32 11.30 7.07
C ALA A 409 -4.16 11.57 6.10
N ILE A 410 -4.04 10.81 5.00
CA ILE A 410 -3.02 11.02 3.95
C ILE A 410 -3.24 12.36 3.24
N SER A 411 -4.49 12.75 2.98
CA SER A 411 -4.78 14.05 2.36
C SER A 411 -4.39 15.20 3.31
N LEU A 412 -4.69 15.04 4.60
CA LEU A 412 -4.34 15.99 5.65
C LEU A 412 -2.82 16.17 5.78
N THR A 413 -2.04 15.08 5.74
CA THR A 413 -0.58 15.15 5.82
C THR A 413 0.04 15.91 4.65
N LYS A 414 -0.52 15.76 3.44
CA LYS A 414 -0.12 16.52 2.24
C LYS A 414 -0.44 18.02 2.36
N VAL A 415 -1.62 18.36 2.87
CA VAL A 415 -2.03 19.78 3.09
C VAL A 415 -1.16 20.45 4.16
N ILE A 416 -0.94 19.76 5.30
CA ILE A 416 -0.16 20.30 6.43
C ILE A 416 1.36 20.16 6.20
N ARG A 417 1.78 19.42 5.17
CA ARG A 417 3.19 19.10 4.86
C ARG A 417 3.90 18.50 6.07
N ILE A 418 3.43 17.32 6.50
CA ILE A 418 3.99 16.58 7.64
C ILE A 418 4.01 15.07 7.37
N ARG A 419 4.83 14.33 8.12
CA ARG A 419 4.82 12.87 8.15
C ARG A 419 4.15 12.38 9.44
N LEU A 420 3.15 11.52 9.32
CA LEU A 420 2.45 10.93 10.47
C LEU A 420 2.79 9.46 10.64
N ARG A 421 2.64 8.97 11.87
CA ARG A 421 2.92 7.58 12.23
C ARG A 421 1.70 6.70 11.97
N LEU A 422 1.89 5.58 11.28
CA LEU A 422 0.81 4.66 10.92
C LEU A 422 0.19 4.02 12.15
N GLU A 423 1.01 3.55 13.07
CA GLU A 423 0.59 2.80 14.25
C GLU A 423 -0.30 3.64 15.17
N VAL A 424 -0.04 4.94 15.30
CA VAL A 424 -0.89 5.87 16.07
C VAL A 424 -2.22 6.08 15.36
N THR A 425 -2.16 6.30 14.04
CA THR A 425 -3.34 6.54 13.19
C THR A 425 -4.29 5.34 13.24
N ILE A 426 -3.76 4.11 13.14
CA ILE A 426 -4.54 2.87 13.24
C ILE A 426 -5.05 2.63 14.67
N ALA A 427 -4.25 2.92 15.70
CA ALA A 427 -4.69 2.77 17.08
C ALA A 427 -5.91 3.66 17.41
N ILE A 428 -5.91 4.93 16.96
CA ILE A 428 -7.06 5.84 17.12
C ILE A 428 -8.33 5.23 16.51
N TYR A 429 -8.22 4.69 15.28
CA TYR A 429 -9.34 4.06 14.59
C TYR A 429 -9.85 2.82 15.34
N LEU A 430 -8.95 1.91 15.71
CA LEU A 430 -9.30 0.65 16.38
C LEU A 430 -9.94 0.88 17.74
N ILE A 431 -9.42 1.81 18.53
CA ILE A 431 -10.00 2.18 19.83
C ILE A 431 -11.39 2.78 19.62
N SER A 432 -11.55 3.70 18.66
CA SER A 432 -12.85 4.32 18.38
C SER A 432 -13.89 3.30 17.90
N TYR A 433 -13.49 2.34 17.06
CA TYR A 433 -14.36 1.25 16.61
C TYR A 433 -14.72 0.29 17.75
N ALA A 434 -13.76 -0.09 18.59
CA ALA A 434 -13.98 -1.01 19.70
C ALA A 434 -14.94 -0.46 20.77
N TYR A 435 -14.99 0.87 20.93
CA TYR A 435 -15.90 1.56 21.85
C TYR A 435 -17.07 2.24 21.14
N SER A 436 -17.38 1.86 19.89
CA SER A 436 -18.41 2.51 19.06
C SER A 436 -19.77 2.63 19.75
N ASP A 437 -20.31 1.55 20.30
CA ASP A 437 -21.61 1.58 21.02
C ASP A 437 -21.61 2.52 22.23
N ALA A 438 -20.53 2.51 23.01
CA ALA A 438 -20.38 3.38 24.16
C ALA A 438 -20.27 4.87 23.75
N ILE A 439 -19.62 5.14 22.63
CA ILE A 439 -19.51 6.49 22.05
C ILE A 439 -20.89 6.96 21.56
N ILE A 440 -21.60 6.15 20.79
CA ILE A 440 -22.92 6.49 20.25
C ILE A 440 -23.93 6.72 21.37
N THR A 441 -23.93 5.89 22.41
CA THR A 441 -24.85 6.04 23.55
C THR A 441 -24.60 7.33 24.34
N ARG A 442 -23.35 7.81 24.40
CA ARG A 442 -22.98 9.00 25.18
C ARG A 442 -23.07 10.32 24.41
N ILE A 443 -22.64 10.33 23.15
CA ILE A 443 -22.50 11.55 22.34
C ILE A 443 -23.08 11.42 20.92
N GLY A 444 -23.89 10.38 20.66
CA GLY A 444 -24.49 10.13 19.35
C GLY A 444 -25.30 11.31 18.81
N ILE A 445 -24.93 11.77 17.61
CA ILE A 445 -25.60 12.88 16.94
C ILE A 445 -26.96 12.38 16.44
N GLY A 446 -28.07 12.96 16.92
CA GLY A 446 -29.43 12.60 16.47
C GLY A 446 -30.01 11.30 17.04
N LEU A 447 -29.48 10.79 18.17
CA LEU A 447 -29.85 9.49 18.74
C LEU A 447 -31.37 9.29 18.94
N LYS A 448 -32.10 10.31 19.43
CA LYS A 448 -33.55 10.21 19.66
C LYS A 448 -34.35 10.00 18.38
N GLU A 449 -34.00 10.73 17.32
CA GLU A 449 -34.65 10.62 16.01
C GLU A 449 -34.31 9.28 15.36
N SER A 450 -33.06 8.83 15.51
CA SER A 450 -32.61 7.51 15.06
C SER A 450 -33.43 6.39 15.73
N THR A 451 -33.55 6.39 17.05
CA THR A 451 -34.32 5.36 17.78
C THR A 451 -35.81 5.39 17.41
N ALA A 452 -36.40 6.57 17.18
CA ALA A 452 -37.77 6.69 16.71
C ALA A 452 -37.97 6.09 15.30
N PHE A 453 -37.02 6.35 14.39
CA PHE A 453 -37.03 5.77 13.04
C PHE A 453 -36.90 4.24 13.08
N VAL A 454 -35.94 3.73 13.85
CA VAL A 454 -35.68 2.28 13.98
C VAL A 454 -36.93 1.55 14.47
N LYS A 455 -37.56 2.06 15.53
CA LYS A 455 -38.85 1.54 16.02
C LYS A 455 -39.94 1.57 14.95
N SER A 456 -40.07 2.67 14.21
CA SER A 456 -41.07 2.79 13.15
C SER A 456 -40.80 1.83 11.99
N ASN A 457 -39.54 1.60 11.66
CA ASN A 457 -39.12 0.66 10.62
C ASN A 457 -39.43 -0.78 11.03
N TYR A 458 -39.12 -1.16 12.27
CA TYR A 458 -39.48 -2.47 12.80
C TYR A 458 -40.99 -2.74 12.72
N LEU A 459 -41.82 -1.77 13.14
CA LEU A 459 -43.28 -1.87 13.10
C LEU A 459 -43.84 -1.91 11.67
N ALA A 460 -43.10 -1.46 10.66
CA ALA A 460 -43.53 -1.53 9.26
C ALA A 460 -43.52 -2.96 8.69
N ASN A 461 -42.94 -3.94 9.41
CA ASN A 461 -43.08 -5.35 9.08
C ASN A 461 -44.51 -5.89 9.32
N ILE A 462 -45.35 -5.14 10.03
CA ILE A 462 -46.75 -5.49 10.25
C ILE A 462 -47.59 -4.83 9.16
N LEU A 463 -47.97 -5.62 8.15
CA LEU A 463 -48.85 -5.18 7.08
C LEU A 463 -50.30 -5.36 7.49
N GLN A 464 -51.04 -4.25 7.56
CA GLN A 464 -52.44 -4.27 7.93
C GLN A 464 -53.28 -4.98 6.85
N ALA A 465 -53.79 -6.17 7.16
CA ALA A 465 -54.58 -6.97 6.21
C ALA A 465 -56.08 -6.74 6.40
N HIS A 466 -56.52 -6.63 7.66
CA HIS A 466 -57.93 -6.42 8.01
C HIS A 466 -58.06 -5.48 9.21
N SER A 467 -59.00 -4.53 9.12
CA SER A 467 -59.26 -3.58 10.22
C SER A 467 -59.63 -4.28 11.53
N ASN A 468 -60.41 -5.38 11.45
CA ASN A 468 -60.95 -6.10 12.60
C ASN A 468 -60.35 -7.51 12.78
N GLY A 469 -59.32 -7.87 12.02
CA GLY A 469 -58.72 -9.20 12.01
C GLY A 469 -57.23 -9.20 12.31
N MET A 470 -56.60 -10.35 12.06
CA MET A 470 -55.14 -10.50 12.13
C MET A 470 -54.46 -9.74 10.98
N ASP A 471 -53.26 -9.25 11.27
CA ASP A 471 -52.42 -8.55 10.31
C ASP A 471 -51.30 -9.49 9.84
N LEU A 472 -50.56 -9.15 8.78
CA LEU A 472 -49.52 -10.00 8.21
C LEU A 472 -48.12 -9.53 8.64
N TRP A 473 -47.32 -10.43 9.22
CA TRP A 473 -45.91 -10.18 9.46
C TRP A 473 -45.09 -10.54 8.22
N VAL A 474 -44.47 -9.55 7.57
CA VAL A 474 -43.70 -9.74 6.34
C VAL A 474 -42.64 -8.67 6.18
N ILE A 475 -41.55 -9.00 5.49
CA ILE A 475 -40.55 -8.01 5.03
C ILE A 475 -41.22 -6.87 4.26
N HIS A 476 -40.73 -5.64 4.45
CA HIS A 476 -41.25 -4.47 3.74
C HIS A 476 -40.18 -3.82 2.84
N ALA A 477 -40.66 -3.08 1.84
CA ALA A 477 -39.78 -2.32 0.95
C ALA A 477 -39.28 -1.04 1.65
N ILE A 478 -38.07 -0.61 1.32
CA ILE A 478 -37.54 0.70 1.73
C ILE A 478 -36.86 1.45 0.57
N ASP A 479 -37.45 2.58 0.19
CA ASP A 479 -37.01 3.36 -0.97
C ASP A 479 -35.99 4.44 -0.63
N SER A 480 -36.01 4.96 0.61
CA SER A 480 -35.17 6.08 1.05
C SER A 480 -34.26 5.74 2.21
N VAL A 481 -33.09 6.36 2.27
CA VAL A 481 -32.12 6.24 3.36
C VAL A 481 -32.37 7.31 4.42
N ASN A 482 -32.40 6.91 5.69
CA ASN A 482 -32.43 7.85 6.81
C ASN A 482 -31.00 8.31 7.14
N PHE A 483 -30.62 9.52 6.71
CA PHE A 483 -29.27 10.05 6.95
C PHE A 483 -28.98 10.34 8.43
N THR A 484 -30.00 10.65 9.24
CA THR A 484 -29.81 10.86 10.69
C THR A 484 -29.29 9.56 11.34
N LEU A 485 -29.90 8.42 11.00
CA LEU A 485 -29.44 7.10 11.45
C LEU A 485 -27.97 6.84 11.04
N LEU A 486 -27.60 7.13 9.79
CA LEU A 486 -26.22 6.98 9.32
C LEU A 486 -25.25 7.86 10.14
N ILE A 487 -25.57 9.13 10.33
CA ILE A 487 -24.73 10.07 11.10
C ILE A 487 -24.62 9.61 12.55
N THR A 488 -25.72 9.18 13.18
CA THR A 488 -25.72 8.64 14.54
C THR A 488 -24.74 7.47 14.66
N GLN A 489 -24.84 6.48 13.75
CA GLN A 489 -24.03 5.27 13.80
C GLN A 489 -22.56 5.51 13.46
N PHE A 490 -22.25 6.52 12.64
CA PHE A 490 -20.87 6.91 12.32
C PHE A 490 -20.27 7.97 13.27
N THR A 491 -20.94 8.30 14.38
CA THR A 491 -20.41 9.25 15.38
C THR A 491 -19.00 8.87 15.84
N TRP A 492 -18.72 7.57 16.05
CA TRP A 492 -17.39 7.07 16.43
C TRP A 492 -16.33 7.32 15.35
N TRP A 493 -16.73 7.27 14.08
CA TRP A 493 -15.82 7.48 12.94
C TRP A 493 -15.49 8.96 12.77
N PHE A 494 -16.49 9.84 12.92
CA PHE A 494 -16.26 11.29 12.95
C PHE A 494 -15.35 11.68 14.12
N LEU A 495 -15.53 11.08 15.30
CA LEU A 495 -14.65 11.25 16.44
C LEU A 495 -13.21 10.79 16.12
N ALA A 496 -13.04 9.63 15.50
CA ALA A 496 -11.73 9.12 15.09
C ALA A 496 -11.04 10.09 14.11
N CYS A 497 -11.77 10.61 13.12
CA CYS A 497 -11.26 11.62 12.19
C CYS A 497 -10.82 12.90 12.93
N GLY A 498 -11.65 13.40 13.86
CA GLY A 498 -11.32 14.55 14.70
C GLY A 498 -10.05 14.32 15.54
N LEU A 499 -9.93 13.17 16.19
CA LEU A 499 -8.74 12.78 16.95
C LEU A 499 -7.50 12.71 16.05
N CYS A 500 -7.61 12.19 14.83
CA CYS A 500 -6.52 12.17 13.87
C CYS A 500 -6.08 13.59 13.45
N VAL A 501 -7.03 14.50 13.22
CA VAL A 501 -6.72 15.92 12.96
C VAL A 501 -5.98 16.54 14.14
N THR A 502 -6.45 16.33 15.37
CA THR A 502 -5.77 16.84 16.57
C THR A 502 -4.36 16.27 16.72
N TYR A 503 -4.17 14.98 16.45
CA TYR A 503 -2.86 14.33 16.42
C TYR A 503 -1.95 14.97 15.37
N ALA A 504 -2.45 15.22 14.16
CA ALA A 504 -1.67 15.82 13.09
C ALA A 504 -1.24 17.26 13.42
N LEU A 505 -2.15 18.07 13.98
CA LEU A 505 -1.87 19.42 14.42
C LEU A 505 -0.86 19.44 15.57
N PHE A 506 -0.98 18.53 16.54
CA PHE A 506 -0.03 18.40 17.64
C PHE A 506 1.35 17.97 17.13
N ALA A 507 1.41 16.98 16.22
CA ALA A 507 2.66 16.56 15.59
C ALA A 507 3.32 17.71 14.82
N LYS A 508 2.52 18.56 14.13
CA LYS A 508 3.02 19.74 13.45
C LYS A 508 3.56 20.78 14.41
N ALA A 509 2.81 21.11 15.46
CA ALA A 509 3.26 22.02 16.51
C ALA A 509 4.56 21.54 17.18
N TRP A 510 4.67 20.22 17.42
CA TRP A 510 5.88 19.61 17.96
C TRP A 510 7.07 19.75 17.01
N ASN A 511 6.89 19.50 15.71
CA ASN A 511 7.96 19.67 14.71
C ASN A 511 8.37 21.14 14.51
N MET A 512 7.47 22.09 14.77
CA MET A 512 7.78 23.51 14.76
C MET A 512 8.57 23.95 16.00
N TYR A 513 8.45 23.22 17.11
CA TYR A 513 9.14 23.54 18.35
C TYR A 513 10.58 23.02 18.31
N ASP A 514 11.55 23.93 18.36
CA ASP A 514 12.97 23.56 18.47
C ASP A 514 13.38 23.49 19.94
N PRO A 515 13.65 22.29 20.51
CA PRO A 515 14.00 22.17 21.91
C PRO A 515 15.40 22.72 22.23
N ARG A 516 16.30 22.85 21.24
CA ARG A 516 17.66 23.38 21.45
C ARG A 516 17.65 24.89 21.62
N THR A 517 16.85 25.58 20.82
CA THR A 517 16.72 27.04 20.87
C THR A 517 15.52 27.49 21.70
N ARG A 518 14.62 26.57 22.10
CA ARG A 518 13.33 26.82 22.77
C ARG A 518 12.44 27.82 22.02
N THR A 519 12.55 27.87 20.70
CA THR A 519 11.77 28.78 19.84
C THR A 519 10.95 28.00 18.82
N PHE A 520 9.82 28.59 18.40
CA PHE A 520 9.01 28.03 17.32
C PHE A 520 9.53 28.52 15.95
N LYS A 521 9.73 27.57 15.03
CA LYS A 521 10.12 27.83 13.63
C LYS A 521 8.92 28.30 12.81
N THR A 522 9.15 29.17 11.82
CA THR A 522 8.11 29.58 10.84
C THR A 522 7.83 28.46 9.84
N TRP A 523 6.61 28.45 9.28
CA TRP A 523 6.15 27.42 8.32
C TRP A 523 7.04 27.29 7.08
N GLN A 524 7.78 28.34 6.71
CA GLN A 524 8.67 28.36 5.55
C GLN A 524 9.98 27.59 5.75
N HIS A 525 10.40 27.34 7.00
CA HIS A 525 11.68 26.69 7.32
C HIS A 525 11.54 25.23 7.83
N LEU A 526 10.34 24.65 7.74
CA LEU A 526 10.13 23.25 8.12
C LEU A 526 10.38 22.34 6.92
N HIS A 527 11.60 21.78 6.84
CA HIS A 527 11.89 20.40 6.38
C HIS A 527 13.26 19.85 6.76
N HIS A 528 13.88 20.40 7.80
CA HIS A 528 15.12 19.86 8.33
C HIS A 528 14.82 18.95 9.52
N GLN A 529 14.26 17.75 9.29
CA GLN A 529 14.56 16.65 10.20
C GLN A 529 15.88 16.02 9.74
N VAL A 530 16.99 16.73 9.98
CA VAL A 530 18.31 16.09 9.97
C VAL A 530 18.34 15.13 11.16
N LEU A 531 17.92 13.90 10.93
CA LEU A 531 18.20 12.81 11.86
C LEU A 531 19.65 12.40 11.62
N HIS A 532 20.54 12.86 12.51
CA HIS A 532 21.90 12.35 12.58
C HIS A 532 21.86 10.84 12.74
N SER A 533 22.23 10.11 11.70
CA SER A 533 22.56 8.71 11.83
C SER A 533 24.02 8.56 12.22
N LEU A 534 24.23 7.58 13.08
CA LEU A 534 25.51 7.18 13.63
C LEU A 534 26.06 6.01 12.81
N ASP A 535 27.37 6.07 12.56
CA ASP A 535 28.21 5.10 11.86
C ASP A 535 27.67 3.66 11.88
N VAL A 536 27.24 3.18 10.71
CA VAL A 536 27.29 1.76 10.37
C VAL A 536 28.46 1.60 9.43
N ALA A 537 29.57 1.08 9.94
CA ALA A 537 30.75 0.78 9.14
C ALA A 537 30.40 -0.29 8.09
N PRO A 538 30.68 -0.08 6.79
CA PRO A 538 30.58 -1.15 5.82
C PRO A 538 31.83 -2.04 5.95
N ARG A 539 31.63 -3.24 6.51
CA ARG A 539 32.58 -4.34 6.38
C ARG A 539 32.07 -5.30 5.31
N VAL A 540 32.87 -5.41 4.24
CA VAL A 540 33.16 -6.64 3.44
C VAL A 540 32.46 -6.83 2.08
N LYS A 541 33.34 -7.02 1.08
CA LYS A 541 33.31 -7.93 -0.09
C LYS A 541 32.00 -8.68 -0.37
N GLY A 542 31.32 -8.30 -1.46
CA GLY A 542 30.41 -9.15 -2.22
C GLY A 542 31.03 -9.62 -3.55
N PRO A 543 30.55 -10.73 -4.13
CA PRO A 543 31.02 -11.23 -5.43
C PRO A 543 30.56 -10.31 -6.56
N ALA A 544 31.45 -10.07 -7.54
CA ALA A 544 31.13 -9.32 -8.75
C ALA A 544 29.94 -9.96 -9.50
N LEU A 545 28.92 -9.15 -9.77
CA LEU A 545 27.66 -9.58 -10.36
C LEU A 545 27.88 -9.97 -11.83
N LYS A 546 27.67 -11.25 -12.17
CA LYS A 546 27.57 -11.67 -13.58
C LYS A 546 26.30 -11.06 -14.17
N LEU A 547 26.47 -10.11 -15.09
CA LEU A 547 25.39 -9.46 -15.84
C LEU A 547 24.34 -10.50 -16.27
N MET A 548 23.08 -10.30 -15.86
CA MET A 548 22.00 -11.23 -16.18
C MET A 548 21.76 -11.23 -17.70
N ARG A 549 22.15 -12.31 -18.39
CA ARG A 549 21.81 -12.55 -19.80
C ARG A 549 20.29 -12.37 -19.99
N GLY A 550 19.89 -11.35 -20.74
CA GLY A 550 18.51 -11.15 -21.19
C GLY A 550 17.82 -9.84 -20.79
N ALA A 551 18.42 -8.98 -19.95
CA ALA A 551 17.84 -7.65 -19.67
C ALA A 551 18.28 -6.64 -20.73
N THR A 552 17.34 -6.11 -21.53
CA THR A 552 17.58 -4.91 -22.36
C THR A 552 17.57 -3.67 -21.48
N ILE A 553 18.77 -3.16 -21.25
CA ILE A 553 19.09 -1.94 -20.53
C ILE A 553 18.67 -0.75 -21.41
N VAL A 554 17.68 0.04 -20.99
CA VAL A 554 17.27 1.26 -21.69
C VAL A 554 17.51 2.46 -20.77
N PRO A 555 18.42 3.40 -21.13
CA PRO A 555 18.55 4.69 -20.48
C PRO A 555 17.24 5.46 -20.59
N SER A 556 16.89 6.18 -19.53
CA SER A 556 15.62 6.90 -19.48
C SER A 556 15.79 8.37 -19.86
N ASP A 557 15.35 8.74 -21.06
CA ASP A 557 14.80 10.07 -21.31
C ASP A 557 13.27 9.96 -21.20
N ILE A 558 12.72 10.39 -20.07
CA ILE A 558 11.30 10.16 -19.75
C ILE A 558 10.47 11.39 -20.12
N THR A 559 9.83 11.32 -21.29
CA THR A 559 8.43 11.75 -21.41
C THR A 559 7.57 10.51 -21.59
N SER A 560 6.99 9.99 -20.50
CA SER A 560 5.57 9.62 -20.39
C SER A 560 5.26 8.45 -19.43
N ARG A 561 4.11 8.63 -18.75
CA ARG A 561 3.14 7.61 -18.29
C ARG A 561 3.51 6.71 -17.10
N ARG A 562 3.44 7.27 -15.89
CA ARG A 562 2.68 6.70 -14.75
C ARG A 562 2.47 7.80 -13.70
N LEU A 563 1.21 8.20 -13.51
CA LEU A 563 0.76 9.36 -12.72
C LEU A 563 0.93 9.20 -11.19
N THR A 564 1.78 8.29 -10.70
CA THR A 564 1.76 7.91 -9.27
C THR A 564 3.12 7.78 -8.59
N HIS A 565 4.24 7.83 -9.32
CA HIS A 565 5.58 7.92 -8.71
C HIS A 565 6.42 8.95 -9.46
N HIS A 566 6.98 9.90 -8.71
CA HIS A 566 7.78 10.99 -9.23
C HIS A 566 9.12 10.43 -9.73
N SER A 567 9.24 10.14 -11.03
CA SER A 567 10.49 9.62 -11.60
C SER A 567 11.62 10.64 -11.46
N PHE A 568 12.83 10.18 -11.13
CA PHE A 568 14.04 10.96 -11.34
C PHE A 568 14.17 11.23 -12.84
N SER A 569 14.03 12.50 -13.26
CA SER A 569 14.19 12.91 -14.66
C SER A 569 15.65 13.28 -14.90
N GLY A 570 16.21 12.89 -16.04
CA GLY A 570 17.57 13.27 -16.47
C GLY A 570 17.84 14.78 -16.46
N LYS A 571 16.80 15.61 -16.64
CA LYS A 571 16.93 17.08 -16.52
C LYS A 571 17.29 17.59 -15.12
N ASN A 572 17.04 16.79 -14.08
CA ASN A 572 17.45 17.14 -12.72
C ASN A 572 18.87 16.64 -12.40
N LEU A 573 19.47 15.79 -13.24
CA LEU A 573 20.84 15.26 -13.06
C LEU A 573 21.94 16.23 -13.50
N GLU A 574 21.60 17.27 -14.27
CA GLU A 574 22.58 18.26 -14.74
C GLU A 574 23.21 19.09 -13.59
N HIS A 575 22.59 19.12 -12.39
CA HIS A 575 22.92 20.11 -11.35
C HIS A 575 22.96 19.61 -9.88
N ALA A 576 22.93 18.32 -9.58
CA ALA A 576 22.97 17.84 -8.18
C ALA A 576 23.50 16.41 -8.01
N THR A 577 24.22 16.13 -6.91
CA THR A 577 24.62 14.76 -6.56
C THR A 577 23.40 13.89 -6.26
N PHE A 578 23.51 12.57 -6.47
CA PHE A 578 22.42 11.62 -6.16
C PHE A 578 21.84 11.82 -4.75
N GLU A 579 22.73 12.04 -3.77
CA GLU A 579 22.41 12.32 -2.37
C GLU A 579 21.57 13.59 -2.19
N GLN A 580 21.93 14.68 -2.89
CA GLN A 580 21.20 15.94 -2.86
C GLN A 580 19.83 15.82 -3.54
N LEU A 581 19.75 15.07 -4.64
CA LEU A 581 18.49 14.80 -5.33
C LEU A 581 17.53 14.01 -4.45
N VAL A 582 18.01 12.94 -3.84
CA VAL A 582 17.21 12.15 -2.90
C VAL A 582 16.84 13.00 -1.69
N HIS A 583 17.72 13.85 -1.16
CA HIS A 583 17.40 14.78 -0.09
C HIS A 583 16.26 15.73 -0.42
N ALA A 584 16.37 16.43 -1.55
CA ALA A 584 15.31 17.33 -2.01
C ALA A 584 13.97 16.58 -2.11
N ARG A 585 13.98 15.33 -2.62
CA ARG A 585 12.77 14.51 -2.73
C ARG A 585 12.21 14.03 -1.40
N LEU A 586 13.07 13.61 -0.47
CA LEU A 586 12.64 13.23 0.87
C LEU A 586 11.97 14.43 1.58
N CYS A 587 12.51 15.64 1.45
CA CYS A 587 11.90 16.86 1.99
C CYS A 587 10.49 17.12 1.42
N GLU A 588 10.24 16.74 0.17
CA GLU A 588 8.91 16.86 -0.47
C GLU A 588 7.96 15.69 -0.14
N THR A 589 8.44 14.66 0.56
CA THR A 589 7.68 13.43 0.81
C THR A 589 6.84 13.58 2.09
N TYR A 590 5.52 13.75 1.91
CA TYR A 590 4.51 13.80 2.97
C TYR A 590 3.60 12.57 2.90
N GLY A 591 3.13 12.15 4.06
CA GLY A 591 2.28 10.96 4.12
C GLY A 591 2.28 10.33 5.50
N ILE A 592 1.77 9.11 5.54
CA ILE A 592 1.92 8.23 6.69
C ILE A 592 3.16 7.37 6.48
N ILE A 593 4.21 7.62 7.26
CA ILE A 593 5.56 7.09 7.03
C ILE A 593 6.10 6.56 8.37
N ALA A 594 6.66 5.36 8.36
CA ALA A 594 7.33 4.79 9.52
C ALA A 594 8.59 5.57 9.87
N ALA A 595 8.99 5.52 11.14
CA ALA A 595 10.25 6.13 11.55
C ALA A 595 11.43 5.43 10.84
N LEU A 596 12.29 6.21 10.17
CA LEU A 596 13.47 5.72 9.47
C LEU A 596 14.66 6.67 9.64
N ASP A 597 15.86 6.14 9.44
CA ASP A 597 17.08 6.94 9.31
C ASP A 597 17.15 7.44 7.88
N GLU A 598 17.25 8.76 7.67
CA GLU A 598 17.22 9.30 6.30
C GLU A 598 18.56 9.10 5.57
N TYR A 599 19.66 9.22 6.32
CA TYR A 599 21.04 9.14 5.82
C TYR A 599 21.87 8.17 6.65
N HIS A 600 23.05 7.83 6.17
CA HIS A 600 24.17 7.20 6.87
C HIS A 600 25.39 8.08 6.69
N ILE A 601 25.98 8.55 7.79
CA ILE A 601 27.26 9.26 7.72
C ILE A 601 28.36 8.20 7.82
N ILE A 602 29.23 8.13 6.82
CA ILE A 602 30.40 7.25 6.80
C ILE A 602 31.58 8.15 6.46
N GLN A 603 32.55 8.27 7.38
CA GLN A 603 33.77 9.08 7.17
C GLN A 603 33.47 10.53 6.75
N ASP A 604 32.54 11.19 7.45
CA ASP A 604 32.07 12.56 7.17
C ASP A 604 31.35 12.78 5.82
N VAL A 605 31.16 11.73 5.02
CA VAL A 605 30.33 11.76 3.81
C VAL A 605 28.94 11.22 4.13
N THR A 606 27.91 11.94 3.67
CA THR A 606 26.51 11.61 3.92
C THR A 606 25.95 10.78 2.77
N TYR A 607 25.55 9.55 3.06
CA TYR A 607 24.94 8.61 2.12
C TYR A 607 23.45 8.42 2.39
N VAL A 608 22.62 8.15 1.38
CA VAL A 608 21.19 7.89 1.53
C VAL A 608 21.03 6.53 2.20
N SER A 609 20.14 6.42 3.18
CA SER A 609 19.82 5.10 3.72
C SER A 609 19.06 4.21 2.73
N PRO A 610 19.24 2.88 2.75
CA PRO A 610 18.40 1.97 1.97
C PRO A 610 16.91 2.14 2.24
N SER A 611 16.55 2.61 3.45
CA SER A 611 15.16 2.85 3.83
C SER A 611 14.58 4.11 3.18
N SER A 612 15.41 5.12 2.91
CA SER A 612 15.03 6.32 2.16
C SER A 612 14.85 6.03 0.68
N ILE A 613 15.71 5.20 0.08
CA ILE A 613 15.55 4.75 -1.32
C ILE A 613 14.24 3.96 -1.46
N TRP A 614 13.99 3.05 -0.52
CA TRP A 614 12.73 2.30 -0.45
C TRP A 614 11.51 3.20 -0.29
N LEU A 615 11.58 4.21 0.59
CA LEU A 615 10.49 5.18 0.81
C LEU A 615 10.10 5.89 -0.50
N LEU A 616 11.08 6.19 -1.37
CA LEU A 616 10.86 6.83 -2.65
C LEU A 616 10.32 5.89 -3.74
N GLY A 617 10.18 4.60 -3.46
CA GLY A 617 9.64 3.61 -4.41
C GLY A 617 10.71 2.83 -5.18
N TYR A 618 11.96 2.82 -4.71
CA TYR A 618 13.08 2.24 -5.44
C TYR A 618 13.82 1.15 -4.67
N VAL A 619 14.51 0.28 -5.41
CA VAL A 619 15.44 -0.74 -4.90
C VAL A 619 16.79 -0.57 -5.58
N LEU A 620 17.86 -0.66 -4.78
CA LEU A 620 19.24 -0.63 -5.25
C LEU A 620 19.66 -2.05 -5.69
N LEU A 621 20.09 -2.20 -6.94
CA LEU A 621 20.62 -3.45 -7.48
C LEU A 621 22.14 -3.33 -7.67
N GLY A 622 22.92 -4.16 -6.97
CA GLY A 622 24.37 -4.26 -7.15
C GLY A 622 25.15 -2.96 -6.90
N GLU A 623 24.62 -2.07 -6.04
CA GLU A 623 25.20 -0.76 -5.68
C GLU A 623 25.35 0.27 -6.79
N GLN A 624 24.94 -0.06 -8.02
CA GLN A 624 25.16 0.79 -9.21
C GLN A 624 23.87 1.15 -9.94
N TYR A 625 22.79 0.42 -9.67
CA TYR A 625 21.55 0.52 -10.44
C TYR A 625 20.36 0.75 -9.52
N ILE A 626 19.45 1.63 -9.96
CA ILE A 626 18.20 1.90 -9.26
C ILE A 626 17.04 1.38 -10.12
N ILE A 627 16.17 0.58 -9.49
CA ILE A 627 15.01 -0.05 -10.13
C ILE A 627 13.76 0.31 -9.34
N ASP A 628 12.65 0.60 -10.02
CA ASP A 628 11.35 0.79 -9.39
C ASP A 628 10.87 -0.51 -8.73
N ILE A 629 10.32 -0.43 -7.51
CA ILE A 629 9.78 -1.59 -6.77
C ILE A 629 8.77 -2.36 -7.63
N ASP A 630 7.93 -1.67 -8.39
CA ASP A 630 6.89 -2.29 -9.22
C ASP A 630 7.47 -3.08 -10.42
N ASP A 631 8.72 -2.80 -10.81
CA ASP A 631 9.39 -3.47 -11.94
C ASP A 631 10.20 -4.72 -11.52
N VAL A 632 10.45 -4.90 -10.21
CA VAL A 632 11.18 -6.06 -9.68
C VAL A 632 10.49 -7.40 -10.02
N PRO A 633 9.16 -7.56 -9.89
CA PRO A 633 8.48 -8.80 -10.28
C PRO A 633 8.62 -9.11 -11.78
N ALA A 634 8.59 -8.07 -12.63
CA ALA A 634 8.77 -8.20 -14.07
C ALA A 634 10.19 -8.67 -14.42
N LEU A 635 11.21 -8.14 -13.73
CA LEU A 635 12.60 -8.58 -13.85
C LEU A 635 12.75 -10.05 -13.45
N PHE A 636 12.15 -10.46 -12.32
CA PHE A 636 12.16 -11.83 -11.86
C PHE A 636 11.49 -12.78 -12.87
N PHE A 637 10.36 -12.36 -13.44
CA PHE A 637 9.64 -13.14 -14.43
C PHE A 637 10.44 -13.31 -15.73
N ASN A 638 11.03 -12.24 -16.25
CA ASN A 638 11.95 -12.31 -17.39
C ASN A 638 13.09 -13.30 -17.14
N LYS A 639 13.62 -13.34 -15.92
CA LYS A 639 14.68 -14.26 -15.52
C LYS A 639 14.20 -15.71 -15.45
N LEU A 640 13.02 -15.95 -14.89
CA LEU A 640 12.43 -17.28 -14.76
C LEU A 640 12.19 -17.92 -16.13
N ILE A 641 11.71 -17.14 -17.10
CA ILE A 641 11.43 -17.59 -18.47
C ILE A 641 12.67 -17.50 -19.37
N ASN A 642 13.72 -16.82 -18.91
CA ASN A 642 14.93 -16.52 -19.67
C ASN A 642 14.61 -15.80 -21.00
N TYR A 643 13.63 -14.89 -20.97
CA TYR A 643 13.15 -14.13 -22.12
C TYR A 643 12.57 -12.76 -21.69
N PRO A 644 12.85 -11.64 -22.40
CA PRO A 644 12.42 -10.29 -21.99
C PRO A 644 10.98 -9.96 -22.42
N TRP A 645 9.98 -10.61 -21.84
CA TRP A 645 8.57 -10.24 -22.11
C TRP A 645 8.21 -8.86 -21.58
N PHE A 646 8.80 -8.47 -20.46
CA PHE A 646 8.55 -7.17 -19.83
C PHE A 646 9.76 -6.24 -20.00
N ARG A 647 9.52 -5.00 -20.42
CA ARG A 647 10.56 -3.97 -20.44
C ARG A 647 10.78 -3.46 -19.02
N VAL A 648 12.02 -3.50 -18.54
CA VAL A 648 12.42 -2.99 -17.22
C VAL A 648 13.37 -1.82 -17.46
N ILE A 649 13.11 -0.68 -16.83
CA ILE A 649 13.96 0.51 -16.93
C ILE A 649 14.94 0.46 -15.76
N ILE A 650 16.23 0.63 -16.07
CA ILE A 650 17.31 0.67 -15.07
C ILE A 650 17.99 2.02 -15.24
N ASN A 651 18.07 2.79 -14.15
CA ASN A 651 18.72 4.10 -14.15
C ASN A 651 20.19 3.97 -13.70
N TYR A 652 21.10 4.66 -14.39
CA TYR A 652 22.53 4.75 -14.08
C TYR A 652 22.82 6.15 -13.52
N ALA A 653 23.82 6.26 -12.64
CA ALA A 653 24.37 7.57 -12.29
C ALA A 653 25.35 8.00 -13.39
N ASP A 654 25.15 9.18 -13.99
CA ASP A 654 26.02 9.72 -15.05
C ASP A 654 27.45 9.96 -14.53
N MET A 655 28.44 9.72 -15.38
CA MET A 655 29.86 9.96 -15.11
C MET A 655 30.36 11.18 -15.91
N ASN A 656 30.19 12.37 -15.37
CA ASN A 656 30.77 13.59 -15.96
C ASN A 656 32.20 13.79 -15.43
N ILE A 657 33.15 14.06 -16.32
CA ILE A 657 34.55 14.29 -15.93
C ILE A 657 34.74 15.68 -15.31
N TYR A 658 34.02 16.67 -15.83
CA TYR A 658 34.08 18.03 -15.31
C TYR A 658 33.18 18.25 -14.10
N PRO A 659 33.62 19.06 -13.13
CA PRO A 659 32.78 19.43 -12.01
C PRO A 659 31.61 20.32 -12.48
N GLN A 660 30.51 20.31 -11.74
CA GLN A 660 29.29 21.06 -12.07
C GLN A 660 29.54 22.56 -12.34
N GLN A 661 30.49 23.17 -11.63
CA GLN A 661 30.86 24.58 -11.82
C GLN A 661 31.28 24.89 -13.26
N THR A 662 31.97 23.96 -13.91
CA THR A 662 32.40 24.10 -15.31
C THR A 662 31.19 24.17 -16.24
N HIS A 663 30.21 23.28 -16.06
CA HIS A 663 28.99 23.24 -16.87
C HIS A 663 28.12 24.49 -16.66
N GLU A 664 28.00 24.96 -15.41
CA GLU A 664 27.25 26.18 -15.09
C GLU A 664 27.84 27.42 -15.79
N VAL A 665 29.17 27.56 -15.79
CA VAL A 665 29.86 28.66 -16.48
C VAL A 665 29.71 28.55 -17.99
N ASP A 666 29.80 27.35 -18.57
CA ASP A 666 29.60 27.15 -20.02
C ASP A 666 28.18 27.51 -20.47
N ALA A 667 27.19 27.22 -19.63
CA ALA A 667 25.78 27.60 -19.83
C ALA A 667 25.50 29.10 -19.58
N GLY A 668 26.49 29.87 -19.12
CA GLY A 668 26.40 31.31 -18.90
C GLY A 668 25.87 31.71 -17.52
N HIS A 669 25.84 30.80 -16.55
CA HIS A 669 25.48 31.12 -15.17
C HIS A 669 26.61 31.82 -14.41
N THR A 670 26.24 32.74 -13.51
CA THR A 670 27.20 33.43 -12.63
C THR A 670 27.41 32.64 -11.35
N LEU A 671 28.66 32.23 -11.10
CA LEU A 671 29.04 31.54 -9.85
C LEU A 671 29.23 32.53 -8.69
N HIS A 672 28.75 32.16 -7.50
CA HIS A 672 29.06 32.87 -6.26
C HIS A 672 30.16 32.13 -5.49
N TYR A 673 31.39 32.64 -5.56
CA TYR A 673 32.59 31.99 -4.99
C TYR A 673 33.36 32.87 -4.00
N SER A 674 32.84 34.05 -3.65
CA SER A 674 33.39 34.87 -2.56
C SER A 674 32.87 34.33 -1.22
N SER A 675 33.76 33.70 -0.45
CA SER A 675 33.45 33.11 0.85
C SER A 675 34.69 33.17 1.75
N PRO A 676 34.54 33.43 3.06
CA PRO A 676 35.67 33.40 4.00
C PRO A 676 36.47 32.09 3.97
N ILE A 677 35.81 30.97 3.66
CA ILE A 677 36.47 29.66 3.58
C ILE A 677 37.39 29.59 2.36
N ILE A 678 36.93 30.05 1.20
CA ILE A 678 37.70 30.05 -0.04
C ILE A 678 38.84 31.08 0.05
N ASP A 679 38.57 32.23 0.68
CA ASP A 679 39.58 33.25 0.96
C ASP A 679 40.69 32.69 1.84
N ASN A 680 40.34 31.91 2.87
CA ASN A 680 41.32 31.22 3.72
C ASN A 680 42.16 30.21 2.92
N TRP A 681 41.55 29.40 2.05
CA TRP A 681 42.31 28.47 1.20
C TRP A 681 43.28 29.20 0.27
N CYS A 682 42.87 30.32 -0.33
CA CYS A 682 43.76 31.14 -1.16
C CYS A 682 44.93 31.69 -0.34
N ASN A 683 44.65 32.20 0.87
CA ASN A 683 45.67 32.71 1.78
C ASN A 683 46.64 31.61 2.25
N GLU A 684 46.16 30.40 2.53
CA GLU A 684 46.98 29.24 2.90
C GLU A 684 47.96 28.86 1.79
N ILE A 685 47.49 28.85 0.53
CA ILE A 685 48.33 28.61 -0.64
C ILE A 685 49.38 29.71 -0.78
N ARG A 686 48.98 30.98 -0.68
CA ARG A 686 49.91 32.12 -0.76
C ARG A 686 50.94 32.10 0.37
N ALA A 687 50.55 31.69 1.57
CA ALA A 687 51.46 31.55 2.70
C ALA A 687 52.47 30.40 2.49
N ALA A 688 52.07 29.31 1.84
CA ALA A 688 52.98 28.21 1.49
C ALA A 688 54.02 28.60 0.41
N CYS A 689 53.68 29.56 -0.45
CA CYS A 689 54.55 30.14 -1.47
C CYS A 689 55.38 31.35 -1.00
N ALA A 690 55.27 31.77 0.27
CA ALA A 690 55.96 32.97 0.77
C ALA A 690 57.33 32.64 1.41
N GLY A 691 58.42 33.24 0.93
CA GLY A 691 59.75 33.14 1.53
C GLY A 691 60.88 32.95 0.52
N ILE A 692 62.06 32.50 0.97
CA ILE A 692 63.12 31.99 0.08
C ILE A 692 62.85 30.50 -0.11
N GLY A 693 62.33 30.12 -1.28
CA GLY A 693 61.83 28.77 -1.56
C GLY A 693 60.37 28.58 -1.16
N THR A 694 59.84 27.38 -1.38
CA THR A 694 58.45 27.01 -1.15
C THR A 694 58.34 26.00 -0.01
N ASP A 695 57.28 26.06 0.79
CA ASP A 695 56.98 25.00 1.77
C ASP A 695 56.18 23.89 1.08
N GLU A 696 56.85 22.90 0.49
CA GLU A 696 56.21 21.87 -0.33
C GLU A 696 55.20 21.02 0.47
N ASP A 697 55.43 20.80 1.76
CA ASP A 697 54.50 20.04 2.61
C ASP A 697 53.20 20.84 2.84
N LYS A 698 53.30 22.15 3.16
CA LYS A 698 52.11 23.01 3.29
C LYS A 698 51.38 23.20 1.96
N LEU A 699 52.10 23.41 0.86
CA LEU A 699 51.49 23.60 -0.45
C LEU A 699 50.77 22.32 -0.90
N SER A 700 51.36 21.15 -0.65
CA SER A 700 50.74 19.86 -0.94
C SER A 700 49.48 19.63 -0.11
N GLN A 701 49.45 20.03 1.16
CA GLN A 701 48.23 19.96 1.96
C GLN A 701 47.17 20.96 1.50
N ALA A 702 47.56 22.19 1.15
CA ALA A 702 46.63 23.24 0.76
C ALA A 702 45.88 22.92 -0.54
N LEU A 703 46.58 22.36 -1.54
CA LEU A 703 45.98 21.99 -2.84
C LEU A 703 45.61 20.51 -2.97
N GLY A 704 46.44 19.60 -2.46
CA GLY A 704 46.25 18.16 -2.62
C GLY A 704 45.07 17.60 -1.84
N THR A 705 44.59 18.30 -0.80
CA THR A 705 43.38 17.90 -0.04
C THR A 705 42.08 18.39 -0.66
N LYS A 706 42.15 19.23 -1.70
CA LYS A 706 40.97 19.88 -2.29
C LYS A 706 40.38 19.02 -3.38
N THR A 707 39.05 18.97 -3.43
CA THR A 707 38.28 18.36 -4.51
C THR A 707 38.37 19.19 -5.80
N ALA A 708 38.03 18.59 -6.93
CA ALA A 708 38.00 19.29 -8.22
C ALA A 708 37.13 20.56 -8.19
N SER A 709 35.96 20.49 -7.56
CA SER A 709 35.06 21.64 -7.40
C SER A 709 35.65 22.73 -6.51
N GLU A 710 36.30 22.38 -5.40
CA GLU A 710 36.96 23.37 -4.55
C GLU A 710 38.13 24.05 -5.29
N ARG A 711 38.95 23.28 -6.02
CA ARG A 711 40.04 23.84 -6.84
C ARG A 711 39.53 24.76 -7.93
N TYR A 712 38.39 24.45 -8.53
CA TYR A 712 37.71 25.34 -9.48
C TYR A 712 37.44 26.70 -8.83
N LEU A 713 36.79 26.73 -7.66
CA LEU A 713 36.45 27.95 -6.95
C LEU A 713 37.70 28.73 -6.50
N ILE A 714 38.73 28.02 -6.01
CA ILE A 714 40.02 28.62 -5.63
C ILE A 714 40.65 29.29 -6.86
N SER A 715 40.66 28.64 -8.02
CA SER A 715 41.27 29.19 -9.24
C SER A 715 40.64 30.51 -9.70
N LEU A 716 39.32 30.67 -9.48
CA LEU A 716 38.60 31.91 -9.76
C LEU A 716 38.87 32.99 -8.70
N ARG A 717 38.89 32.60 -7.42
CA ARG A 717 39.00 33.54 -6.30
C ARG A 717 40.43 34.07 -6.09
N TYR A 718 41.44 33.26 -6.35
CA TYR A 718 42.85 33.58 -6.11
C TYR A 718 43.32 34.88 -6.80
N PRO A 719 43.09 35.12 -8.11
CA PRO A 719 43.52 36.36 -8.76
C PRO A 719 42.82 37.61 -8.21
N GLU A 720 41.58 37.51 -7.72
CA GLU A 720 40.87 38.64 -7.10
C GLU A 720 41.52 39.07 -5.77
N LEU A 721 42.04 38.12 -4.99
CA LEU A 721 42.64 38.36 -3.69
C LEU A 721 44.12 38.77 -3.78
N HIS A 722 44.86 38.21 -4.74
CA HIS A 722 46.31 38.32 -4.78
C HIS A 722 46.87 39.00 -6.05
N GLY A 723 46.02 39.34 -7.02
CA GLY A 723 46.42 40.06 -8.24
C GLY A 723 47.29 39.26 -9.22
N LYS A 724 47.41 37.94 -9.02
CA LYS A 724 48.19 36.99 -9.83
C LYS A 724 47.41 35.68 -9.93
N SER A 725 47.49 34.97 -11.06
CA SER A 725 46.80 33.68 -11.19
C SER A 725 47.45 32.62 -10.29
N LEU A 726 46.65 31.65 -9.82
CA LEU A 726 47.16 30.54 -9.03
C LEU A 726 48.19 29.71 -9.81
N LEU A 727 47.97 29.54 -11.12
CA LEU A 727 48.92 28.85 -12.00
C LEU A 727 50.27 29.56 -12.05
N ASP A 728 50.29 30.88 -12.25
CA ASP A 728 51.54 31.66 -12.30
C ASP A 728 52.26 31.68 -10.95
N GLU A 729 51.52 31.57 -9.84
CA GLU A 729 52.09 31.40 -8.52
C GLU A 729 52.88 30.09 -8.43
N VAL A 730 52.22 28.98 -8.71
CA VAL A 730 52.82 27.64 -8.63
C VAL A 730 53.99 27.49 -9.61
N VAL A 731 53.89 28.02 -10.82
CA VAL A 731 54.95 27.94 -11.85
C VAL A 731 56.22 28.68 -11.42
N GLY A 732 56.10 29.79 -10.69
CA GLY A 732 57.25 30.56 -10.21
C GLY A 732 58.01 29.88 -9.07
N GLU A 733 57.32 29.04 -8.31
CA GLU A 733 57.77 28.48 -7.03
C GLU A 733 58.24 27.03 -7.13
N THR A 734 57.74 26.27 -8.11
CA THR A 734 57.93 24.82 -8.16
C THR A 734 58.57 24.34 -9.46
N SER A 735 59.21 23.16 -9.43
CA SER A 735 59.90 22.58 -10.58
C SER A 735 59.69 21.07 -10.71
N ARG A 736 60.11 20.50 -11.84
CA ARG A 736 60.05 19.05 -12.16
C ARG A 736 58.61 18.49 -12.05
N ASP A 737 58.47 17.19 -11.79
CA ASP A 737 57.18 16.47 -11.80
C ASP A 737 56.23 16.94 -10.69
N TYR A 738 56.78 17.31 -9.53
CA TYR A 738 56.03 17.95 -8.45
C TYR A 738 55.37 19.25 -8.92
N GLY A 739 56.14 20.13 -9.56
CA GLY A 739 55.62 21.37 -10.12
C GLY A 739 54.62 21.15 -11.25
N LYS A 740 54.81 20.12 -12.09
CA LYS A 740 53.86 19.77 -13.15
C LYS A 740 52.52 19.26 -12.60
N LEU A 741 52.52 18.43 -11.56
CA LEU A 741 51.27 18.00 -10.90
C LEU A 741 50.55 19.18 -10.23
N LEU A 742 51.27 20.05 -9.53
CA LEU A 742 50.67 21.25 -8.95
C LEU A 742 50.12 22.20 -10.02
N GLN A 743 50.80 22.34 -11.16
CA GLN A 743 50.26 23.09 -12.29
C GLN A 743 48.90 22.54 -12.69
N LEU A 744 48.72 21.22 -12.83
CA LEU A 744 47.42 20.63 -13.17
C LEU A 744 46.35 20.86 -12.08
N LEU A 745 46.73 20.87 -10.79
CA LEU A 745 45.82 21.14 -9.68
C LEU A 745 45.43 22.63 -9.57
N ALA A 746 46.31 23.53 -9.97
CA ALA A 746 46.18 24.98 -9.83
C ALA A 746 45.11 25.63 -10.74
N GLN A 747 44.35 24.84 -11.48
CA GLN A 747 43.46 25.30 -12.55
C GLN A 747 42.23 24.38 -12.66
N PRO A 748 41.14 24.88 -13.27
CA PRO A 748 40.01 24.04 -13.65
C PRO A 748 40.43 22.86 -14.54
N ILE A 749 39.71 21.74 -14.46
CA ILE A 749 40.07 20.51 -15.18
C ILE A 749 40.11 20.77 -16.70
N GLU A 750 39.16 21.52 -17.24
CA GLU A 750 39.13 21.84 -18.68
C GLU A 750 40.34 22.68 -19.13
N GLU A 751 40.87 23.56 -18.27
CA GLU A 751 42.06 24.36 -18.57
C GLU A 751 43.37 23.56 -18.36
N ALA A 752 43.37 22.62 -17.42
CA ALA A 752 44.45 21.66 -17.20
C ALA A 752 44.55 20.66 -18.37
N GLU A 753 43.42 20.21 -18.91
CA GLU A 753 43.37 19.36 -20.10
C GLU A 753 43.79 20.10 -21.36
N ALA A 754 43.40 21.37 -21.52
CA ALA A 754 43.91 22.21 -22.58
C ALA A 754 45.45 22.35 -22.51
N MET A 755 46.01 22.44 -21.30
CA MET A 755 47.46 22.39 -21.09
C MET A 755 48.08 21.06 -21.49
N ILE A 756 47.45 19.92 -21.16
CA ILE A 756 47.93 18.60 -21.60
C ILE A 756 47.97 18.51 -23.12
N ILE A 757 46.93 18.97 -23.82
CA ILE A 757 46.91 18.99 -25.29
C ILE A 757 48.05 19.85 -25.84
N ARG A 758 48.24 21.06 -25.28
CA ARG A 758 49.28 21.98 -25.73
C ARG A 758 50.68 21.44 -25.47
N ASP A 759 50.95 20.89 -24.28
CA ASP A 759 52.24 20.29 -23.93
C ASP A 759 52.53 19.05 -24.80
N SER A 760 51.50 18.31 -25.18
CA SER A 760 51.63 17.10 -26.03
C SER A 760 51.88 17.41 -27.50
N THR A 761 51.55 18.63 -27.96
CA THR A 761 51.63 19.05 -29.38
C THR A 761 52.68 20.14 -29.63
N LYS A 762 53.48 20.47 -28.62
CA LYS A 762 54.51 21.52 -28.69
C LYS A 762 55.90 20.90 -28.80
N GLY A 763 56.51 20.99 -29.98
CA GLY A 763 57.90 20.57 -30.20
C GLY A 763 58.07 19.78 -31.49
N ALA A 764 59.21 19.09 -31.62
CA ALA A 764 59.41 18.13 -32.70
C ALA A 764 58.80 16.78 -32.31
N GLY A 765 57.66 16.43 -32.90
CA GLY A 765 56.89 15.21 -32.62
C GLY A 765 55.78 15.42 -31.58
N THR A 766 54.94 14.39 -31.42
CA THR A 766 53.70 14.46 -30.61
C THR A 766 53.73 13.41 -29.49
N ALA A 767 53.28 13.77 -28.30
CA ALA A 767 53.10 12.83 -27.20
C ALA A 767 51.69 12.22 -27.21
N GLU A 768 51.34 11.41 -28.23
CA GLU A 768 49.95 10.99 -28.46
C GLU A 768 49.37 10.15 -27.31
N LYS A 769 50.24 9.51 -26.50
CA LYS A 769 49.83 8.78 -25.30
C LYS A 769 49.08 9.64 -24.28
N HIS A 770 49.38 10.93 -24.18
CA HIS A 770 48.72 11.86 -23.27
C HIS A 770 47.41 12.41 -23.84
N LEU A 771 47.27 12.41 -25.18
CA LEU A 771 46.04 12.82 -25.88
C LEU A 771 44.92 11.77 -25.76
N ILE A 772 45.28 10.48 -25.73
CA ILE A 772 44.33 9.36 -25.64
C ILE A 772 43.31 9.52 -24.52
N PRO A 773 43.73 9.59 -23.25
CA PRO A 773 42.76 9.62 -22.18
C PRO A 773 42.00 10.96 -22.15
N VAL A 774 42.54 12.04 -22.72
CA VAL A 774 41.93 13.37 -22.74
C VAL A 774 40.80 13.47 -23.77
N LEU A 775 41.02 13.00 -25.00
CA LEU A 775 40.09 13.18 -26.12
C LEU A 775 39.10 12.02 -26.29
N SER A 776 39.46 10.81 -25.86
CA SER A 776 38.66 9.60 -26.12
C SER A 776 37.57 9.39 -25.06
N GLY A 777 36.39 8.93 -25.49
CA GLY A 777 35.28 8.58 -24.59
C GLY A 777 34.48 9.77 -24.04
N ARG A 778 34.60 10.95 -24.65
CA ARG A 778 33.94 12.19 -24.23
C ARG A 778 32.55 12.37 -24.81
N SER A 779 31.72 13.13 -24.09
CA SER A 779 30.48 13.69 -24.67
C SER A 779 30.80 14.89 -25.58
N ASN A 780 29.87 15.21 -26.50
CA ASN A 780 29.99 16.39 -27.35
C ASN A 780 30.06 17.69 -26.54
N GLU A 781 29.35 17.73 -25.41
CA GLU A 781 29.34 18.85 -24.47
C GLU A 781 30.72 19.06 -23.84
N GLU A 782 31.32 18.00 -23.28
CA GLU A 782 32.65 18.07 -22.67
C GLU A 782 33.73 18.48 -23.69
N LEU A 783 33.62 18.00 -24.93
CA LEU A 783 34.52 18.42 -26.02
C LEU A 783 34.36 19.90 -26.38
N ASN A 784 33.13 20.43 -26.33
CA ASN A 784 32.88 21.86 -26.58
C ASN A 784 33.49 22.72 -25.48
N ILE A 785 33.31 22.34 -24.22
CA ILE A 785 33.92 23.00 -23.07
C ILE A 785 35.46 23.01 -23.24
N LEU A 786 36.05 21.86 -23.60
CA LEU A 786 37.50 21.75 -23.80
C LEU A 786 38.01 22.65 -24.93
N LYS A 787 37.32 22.68 -26.08
CA LYS A 787 37.67 23.57 -27.20
C LYS A 787 37.63 25.03 -26.80
N LYS A 788 36.58 25.46 -26.09
CA LYS A 788 36.44 26.83 -25.59
C LYS A 788 37.57 27.18 -24.61
N ALA A 789 37.88 26.28 -23.67
CA ALA A 789 38.99 26.45 -22.73
C ALA A 789 40.36 26.55 -23.44
N PHE A 790 40.60 25.69 -24.44
CA PHE A 790 41.82 25.71 -25.23
C PHE A 790 41.98 27.03 -26.02
N PHE A 791 40.92 27.46 -26.71
CA PHE A 791 40.93 28.72 -27.46
C PHE A 791 41.11 29.93 -26.55
N LYS A 792 40.40 29.98 -25.42
CA LYS A 792 40.52 31.04 -24.40
C LYS A 792 41.96 31.19 -23.90
N LYS A 793 42.69 30.07 -23.76
CA LYS A 793 44.02 30.05 -23.14
C LYS A 793 45.17 30.26 -24.12
N TYR A 794 45.04 29.78 -25.36
CA TYR A 794 46.13 29.78 -26.34
C TYR A 794 45.81 30.55 -27.62
N GLU A 795 44.61 31.14 -27.74
CA GLU A 795 44.14 31.89 -28.91
C GLU A 795 44.30 31.10 -30.23
N SER A 796 44.25 29.77 -30.14
CA SER A 796 44.48 28.83 -31.23
C SER A 796 43.32 27.84 -31.29
N ASP A 797 42.90 27.45 -32.50
CA ASP A 797 41.87 26.42 -32.67
C ASP A 797 42.45 25.04 -32.35
N MET A 798 41.88 24.36 -31.35
CA MET A 798 42.29 23.03 -30.92
C MET A 798 42.22 22.00 -32.06
N VAL A 799 41.23 22.10 -32.95
CA VAL A 799 41.05 21.18 -34.08
C VAL A 799 42.19 21.38 -35.09
N VAL A 800 42.58 22.62 -35.36
CA VAL A 800 43.70 22.94 -36.27
C VAL A 800 45.01 22.43 -35.68
N VAL A 801 45.26 22.64 -34.39
CA VAL A 801 46.47 22.14 -33.70
C VAL A 801 46.57 20.61 -33.79
N LEU A 802 45.46 19.90 -33.59
CA LEU A 802 45.42 18.44 -33.70
C LEU A 802 45.55 17.97 -35.16
N ASP A 803 44.99 18.72 -36.13
CA ASP A 803 45.13 18.42 -37.55
C ASP A 803 46.59 18.51 -38.01
N ASP A 804 47.30 19.56 -37.59
CA ASP A 804 48.68 19.82 -37.99
C ASP A 804 49.69 18.83 -37.38
N ASP A 805 49.44 18.40 -36.14
CA ASP A 805 50.43 17.63 -35.36
C ASP A 805 50.20 16.10 -35.45
N LEU A 806 48.98 15.64 -35.73
CA LEU A 806 48.68 14.22 -35.84
C LEU A 806 48.85 13.67 -37.26
N GLY A 807 49.12 12.37 -37.37
CA GLY A 807 49.23 11.66 -38.65
C GLY A 807 48.39 10.39 -38.73
N GLY A 808 48.23 9.88 -39.96
CA GLY A 808 47.65 8.55 -40.21
C GLY A 808 46.22 8.36 -39.68
N ASP A 809 45.91 7.14 -39.26
CA ASP A 809 44.56 6.76 -38.80
C ASP A 809 44.20 7.38 -37.45
N LEU A 810 45.21 7.71 -36.63
CA LEU A 810 45.01 8.43 -35.39
C LEU A 810 44.45 9.84 -35.64
N LYS A 811 44.98 10.56 -36.64
CA LYS A 811 44.45 11.85 -37.09
C LYS A 811 42.99 11.70 -37.52
N LYS A 812 42.69 10.72 -38.40
CA LYS A 812 41.32 10.48 -38.88
C LYS A 812 40.34 10.26 -37.72
N PHE A 813 40.73 9.43 -36.75
CA PHE A 813 39.93 9.14 -35.57
C PHE A 813 39.66 10.38 -34.71
N TYR A 814 40.70 11.11 -34.32
CA TYR A 814 40.48 12.29 -33.47
C TYR A 814 39.75 13.41 -34.19
N LEU A 815 39.97 13.60 -35.49
CA LEU A 815 39.17 14.55 -36.27
C LEU A 815 37.69 14.16 -36.29
N ALA A 816 37.34 12.87 -36.36
CA ALA A 816 35.95 12.44 -36.26
C ALA A 816 35.35 12.76 -34.87
N ILE A 817 36.12 12.55 -33.79
CA ILE A 817 35.68 12.88 -32.41
C ILE A 817 35.54 14.37 -32.22
N VAL A 818 36.58 15.17 -32.51
CA VAL A 818 36.55 16.61 -32.23
C VAL A 818 35.59 17.33 -33.15
N ASN A 819 35.25 16.79 -34.33
CA ASN A 819 34.15 17.31 -35.15
C ASN A 819 32.76 16.83 -34.70
N GLN A 820 32.65 16.22 -33.51
CA GLN A 820 31.39 15.88 -32.83
C GLN A 820 30.47 15.00 -33.66
N MET A 821 31.02 13.97 -34.30
CA MET A 821 30.21 13.03 -35.09
C MET A 821 29.24 12.20 -34.25
N ALA A 822 29.42 12.12 -32.93
CA ALA A 822 28.52 11.41 -32.04
C ALA A 822 27.11 12.01 -32.13
N GLN A 823 26.13 11.17 -32.45
CA GLN A 823 24.74 11.60 -32.55
C GLN A 823 24.16 11.82 -31.14
N THR A 824 23.16 12.70 -31.04
CA THR A 824 22.32 12.75 -29.85
C THR A 824 21.54 11.45 -29.75
N PHE A 825 21.53 10.84 -28.56
CA PHE A 825 20.78 9.61 -28.34
C PHE A 825 19.28 9.88 -28.51
N ASP A 826 18.63 9.03 -29.30
CA ASP A 826 17.19 9.05 -29.55
C ASP A 826 16.70 7.60 -29.55
N PRO A 827 15.85 7.18 -28.59
CA PRO A 827 15.41 5.80 -28.47
C PRO A 827 14.50 5.31 -29.63
N GLU A 828 13.90 6.20 -30.42
CA GLU A 828 13.12 5.81 -31.61
C GLU A 828 14.05 5.37 -32.75
N ILE A 829 15.18 6.06 -32.90
CA ILE A 829 16.18 5.82 -33.93
C ILE A 829 17.18 4.74 -33.48
N HIS A 830 17.69 4.84 -32.25
CA HIS A 830 18.73 3.99 -31.67
C HIS A 830 18.12 2.73 -31.02
N ASN A 831 17.44 1.96 -31.85
CA ASN A 831 16.80 0.70 -31.48
C ASN A 831 17.67 -0.52 -31.87
N GLN A 832 17.21 -1.73 -31.57
CA GLN A 832 17.98 -2.96 -31.85
C GLN A 832 18.32 -3.13 -33.34
N ALA A 833 17.42 -2.74 -34.26
CA ALA A 833 17.66 -2.85 -35.69
C ALA A 833 18.81 -1.91 -36.11
N LYS A 834 18.81 -0.67 -35.59
CA LYS A 834 19.91 0.27 -35.82
C LYS A 834 21.22 -0.21 -35.22
N ALA A 835 21.19 -0.87 -34.06
CA ALA A 835 22.40 -1.44 -33.45
C ALA A 835 23.02 -2.51 -34.35
N THR A 836 22.20 -3.38 -34.92
CA THR A 836 22.65 -4.39 -35.89
C THR A 836 23.15 -3.76 -37.19
N GLU A 837 22.48 -2.72 -37.70
CA GLU A 837 22.91 -1.98 -38.90
C GLU A 837 24.30 -1.35 -38.72
N ILE A 838 24.54 -0.67 -37.58
CA ILE A 838 25.84 -0.06 -37.27
C ILE A 838 26.90 -1.14 -37.07
N ALA A 839 26.60 -2.20 -36.31
CA ALA A 839 27.52 -3.32 -36.12
C ALA A 839 27.92 -3.97 -37.47
N ASP A 840 26.96 -4.14 -38.38
CA ASP A 840 27.22 -4.64 -39.73
C ASP A 840 28.07 -3.68 -40.57
N THR A 841 27.88 -2.38 -40.40
CA THR A 841 28.69 -1.35 -41.07
C THR A 841 30.14 -1.42 -40.58
N ILE A 842 30.36 -1.52 -39.26
CA ILE A 842 31.69 -1.68 -38.67
C ILE A 842 32.35 -2.97 -39.16
N TYR A 843 31.62 -4.09 -39.17
CA TYR A 843 32.13 -5.37 -39.66
C TYR A 843 32.54 -5.29 -41.12
N LYS A 844 31.66 -4.76 -41.98
CA LYS A 844 31.95 -4.59 -43.42
C LYS A 844 33.13 -3.66 -43.67
N ALA A 845 33.39 -2.70 -42.78
CA ALA A 845 34.51 -1.77 -42.89
C ALA A 845 35.85 -2.38 -42.41
N GLY A 846 35.82 -3.32 -41.45
CA GLY A 846 37.00 -4.05 -40.96
C GLY A 846 37.02 -5.51 -41.42
N GLU A 847 36.77 -6.43 -40.49
CA GLU A 847 36.95 -7.90 -40.64
C GLU A 847 36.18 -8.54 -41.83
N GLY A 848 35.17 -7.85 -42.38
CA GLY A 848 34.43 -8.28 -43.55
C GLY A 848 35.15 -8.04 -44.89
N LYS A 849 36.34 -7.42 -44.90
CA LYS A 849 37.17 -7.23 -46.09
C LYS A 849 38.65 -7.49 -45.78
N TRP A 850 39.50 -7.55 -46.81
CA TRP A 850 40.96 -7.62 -46.63
C TRP A 850 41.52 -6.20 -46.47
N GLY A 851 42.17 -5.95 -45.34
CA GLY A 851 42.51 -4.60 -44.88
C GLY A 851 41.33 -3.90 -44.22
N THR A 852 41.52 -2.67 -43.77
CA THR A 852 40.49 -1.90 -43.05
C THR A 852 40.13 -0.65 -43.85
N ASP A 853 38.85 -0.30 -43.90
CA ASP A 853 38.38 1.00 -44.37
C ASP A 853 38.28 1.92 -43.16
N GLU A 854 39.40 2.52 -42.78
CA GLU A 854 39.56 3.19 -41.49
C GLU A 854 38.61 4.39 -41.37
N ALA A 855 38.35 5.10 -42.47
CA ALA A 855 37.43 6.23 -42.47
C ALA A 855 35.99 5.79 -42.17
N THR A 856 35.48 4.76 -42.86
CA THR A 856 34.13 4.24 -42.62
C THR A 856 34.02 3.62 -41.23
N PHE A 857 35.05 2.90 -40.79
CA PHE A 857 35.11 2.30 -39.47
C PHE A 857 35.07 3.37 -38.36
N CYS A 858 35.98 4.36 -38.42
CA CYS A 858 36.05 5.43 -37.42
C CYS A 858 34.78 6.28 -37.42
N ASN A 859 34.22 6.63 -38.58
CA ASN A 859 32.98 7.42 -38.64
C ASN A 859 31.79 6.64 -38.06
N ALA A 860 31.65 5.36 -38.40
CA ALA A 860 30.59 4.53 -37.84
C ALA A 860 30.72 4.42 -36.32
N LEU A 861 31.94 4.16 -35.82
CA LEU A 861 32.21 4.02 -34.39
C LEU A 861 31.99 5.35 -33.62
N CYS A 862 32.55 6.45 -34.12
CA CYS A 862 32.45 7.77 -33.47
C CYS A 862 31.04 8.36 -33.55
N SER A 863 30.20 7.88 -34.47
CA SER A 863 28.81 8.32 -34.56
C SER A 863 27.88 7.75 -33.49
N ILE A 864 28.34 6.70 -32.78
CA ILE A 864 27.53 6.00 -31.79
C ILE A 864 27.39 6.89 -30.55
N PRO A 865 26.15 7.20 -30.12
CA PRO A 865 25.95 7.85 -28.83
C PRO A 865 26.51 6.97 -27.70
N PRO A 866 27.15 7.54 -26.67
CA PRO A 866 27.72 6.76 -25.56
C PRO A 866 26.77 5.73 -24.96
N GLN A 867 25.51 6.11 -24.79
CA GLN A 867 24.45 5.28 -24.22
C GLN A 867 24.07 4.08 -25.12
N PHE A 868 24.36 4.15 -26.42
CA PHE A 868 24.03 3.12 -27.40
C PHE A 868 25.18 2.16 -27.71
N MET A 869 26.42 2.50 -27.32
CA MET A 869 27.61 1.67 -27.54
C MET A 869 27.48 0.23 -27.01
N PRO A 870 26.90 -0.04 -25.81
CA PRO A 870 26.71 -1.42 -25.34
C PRO A 870 25.81 -2.25 -26.26
N ALA A 871 24.76 -1.66 -26.83
CA ALA A 871 23.83 -2.34 -27.72
C ALA A 871 24.50 -2.69 -29.06
N VAL A 872 25.28 -1.76 -29.63
CA VAL A 872 26.07 -2.01 -30.85
C VAL A 872 27.13 -3.08 -30.60
N ASN A 873 27.86 -3.01 -29.48
CA ASN A 873 28.84 -4.02 -29.10
C ASN A 873 28.21 -5.40 -28.92
N ALA A 874 27.04 -5.48 -28.29
CA ALA A 874 26.30 -6.74 -28.12
C ALA A 874 25.84 -7.31 -29.48
N ALA A 875 25.32 -6.47 -30.38
CA ALA A 875 24.93 -6.88 -31.72
C ALA A 875 26.12 -7.39 -32.55
N TYR A 876 27.27 -6.70 -32.45
CA TYR A 876 28.51 -7.14 -33.09
C TYR A 876 28.99 -8.49 -32.54
N ALA A 877 29.06 -8.62 -31.22
CA ALA A 877 29.53 -9.83 -30.55
C ALA A 877 28.62 -11.04 -30.82
N ALA A 878 27.30 -10.84 -30.89
CA ALA A 878 26.35 -11.89 -31.21
C ALA A 878 26.57 -12.48 -32.62
N LYS A 879 27.02 -11.65 -33.57
CA LYS A 879 27.23 -12.06 -34.96
C LYS A 879 28.65 -12.57 -35.23
N GLN A 880 29.67 -11.93 -34.65
CA GLN A 880 31.08 -12.19 -34.95
C GLN A 880 31.81 -13.02 -33.90
N GLY A 881 31.20 -13.26 -32.73
CA GLY A 881 31.75 -14.10 -31.67
C GLY A 881 32.80 -13.43 -30.77
N HIS A 882 33.07 -12.13 -30.95
CA HIS A 882 33.92 -11.33 -30.06
C HIS A 882 33.52 -9.84 -30.04
N SER A 883 34.06 -9.08 -29.08
CA SER A 883 33.73 -7.65 -28.88
C SER A 883 34.27 -6.74 -29.99
N LEU A 884 33.76 -5.51 -30.02
CA LEU A 884 34.29 -4.42 -30.84
C LEU A 884 35.74 -4.08 -30.50
N GLU A 885 36.12 -4.10 -29.22
CA GLU A 885 37.50 -3.91 -28.79
C GLU A 885 38.44 -4.93 -29.45
N ARG A 886 38.01 -6.20 -29.50
CA ARG A 886 38.79 -7.26 -30.15
C ARG A 886 38.87 -7.09 -31.67
N ALA A 887 37.83 -6.55 -32.30
CA ALA A 887 37.87 -6.21 -33.72
C ALA A 887 38.88 -5.08 -33.97
N ILE A 888 38.85 -4.03 -33.15
CA ILE A 888 39.81 -2.90 -33.23
C ILE A 888 41.26 -3.40 -33.03
N GLU A 889 41.50 -4.31 -32.08
CA GLU A 889 42.83 -4.87 -31.84
C GLU A 889 43.43 -5.62 -33.04
N LYS A 890 42.59 -6.21 -33.89
CA LYS A 890 43.02 -6.93 -35.10
C LYS A 890 43.20 -6.01 -36.30
N GLU A 891 42.30 -5.03 -36.44
CA GLU A 891 42.22 -4.16 -37.62
C GLU A 891 43.17 -2.96 -37.53
N PHE A 892 43.42 -2.44 -36.32
CA PHE A 892 44.27 -1.27 -36.10
C PHE A 892 45.57 -1.63 -35.37
N SER A 893 46.59 -0.80 -35.55
CA SER A 893 47.87 -0.94 -34.87
C SER A 893 48.32 0.36 -34.19
N GLY A 894 49.37 0.27 -33.37
CA GLY A 894 50.02 1.42 -32.74
C GLY A 894 49.08 2.30 -31.92
N LYS A 895 49.24 3.63 -32.05
CA LYS A 895 48.48 4.63 -31.28
C LYS A 895 47.02 4.71 -31.69
N ALA A 896 46.70 4.46 -32.95
CA ALA A 896 45.32 4.46 -33.44
C ALA A 896 44.50 3.35 -32.76
N ARG A 897 45.07 2.13 -32.68
CA ARG A 897 44.48 1.02 -31.92
C ARG A 897 44.24 1.39 -30.46
N ASP A 898 45.27 1.90 -29.79
CA ASP A 898 45.18 2.25 -28.36
C ASP A 898 44.09 3.31 -28.10
N ALA A 899 43.97 4.32 -28.97
CA ALA A 899 42.97 5.37 -28.87
C ALA A 899 41.53 4.85 -29.07
N LEU A 900 41.32 4.03 -30.12
CA LEU A 900 40.03 3.43 -30.43
C LEU A 900 39.57 2.46 -29.34
N VAL A 901 40.47 1.61 -28.82
CA VAL A 901 40.18 0.70 -27.70
C VAL A 901 39.83 1.49 -26.45
N PHE A 902 40.59 2.54 -26.13
CA PHE A 902 40.29 3.39 -24.97
C PHE A 902 38.92 4.06 -25.11
N HIS A 903 38.59 4.59 -26.29
CA HIS A 903 37.28 5.20 -26.54
C HIS A 903 36.13 4.22 -26.33
N VAL A 904 36.20 3.02 -26.93
CA VAL A 904 35.17 2.00 -26.73
C VAL A 904 35.10 1.55 -25.27
N GLY A 905 36.26 1.34 -24.64
CA GLY A 905 36.36 0.95 -23.23
C GLY A 905 35.80 2.00 -22.26
N MET A 906 35.91 3.29 -22.57
CA MET A 906 35.27 4.35 -21.77
C MET A 906 33.75 4.32 -21.86
N ASN A 907 33.19 3.88 -23.00
CA ASN A 907 31.74 3.77 -23.18
C ASN A 907 31.18 2.44 -22.64
N LEU A 908 31.98 1.38 -22.59
CA LEU A 908 31.54 0.05 -22.14
C LEU A 908 31.90 -0.25 -20.68
N HIS A 909 33.13 0.08 -20.27
CA HIS A 909 33.77 -0.39 -19.03
C HIS A 909 34.65 0.71 -18.40
N PRO A 910 34.12 1.91 -18.13
CA PRO A 910 34.93 3.10 -17.87
C PRO A 910 35.90 2.99 -16.69
N ILE A 911 35.44 2.50 -15.54
CA ILE A 911 36.30 2.37 -14.35
C ILE A 911 37.44 1.38 -14.61
N GLU A 912 37.19 0.29 -15.34
CA GLU A 912 38.22 -0.69 -15.68
C GLU A 912 39.20 -0.19 -16.74
N THR A 913 38.73 0.67 -17.65
CA THR A 913 39.52 1.35 -18.67
C THR A 913 40.44 2.38 -18.03
N ILE A 914 39.92 3.19 -17.12
CA ILE A 914 40.71 4.14 -16.33
C ILE A 914 41.74 3.38 -15.47
N ALA A 915 41.37 2.25 -14.85
CA ALA A 915 42.33 1.47 -14.05
C ALA A 915 43.48 0.95 -14.90
N ALA A 916 43.19 0.52 -16.14
CA ALA A 916 44.22 0.10 -17.09
C ALA A 916 45.12 1.26 -17.52
N GLU A 917 44.57 2.47 -17.64
CA GLU A 917 45.35 3.67 -17.94
C GLU A 917 46.31 4.03 -16.80
N PHE A 918 45.87 3.97 -15.54
CA PHE A 918 46.76 4.14 -14.40
C PHE A 918 47.90 3.12 -14.43
N GLU A 919 47.61 1.83 -14.68
CA GLU A 919 48.68 0.84 -14.80
C GLU A 919 49.60 1.12 -15.99
N LYS A 920 49.06 1.58 -17.13
CA LYS A 920 49.86 1.94 -18.32
C LYS A 920 50.90 3.01 -18.02
N THR A 921 50.58 3.98 -17.15
CA THR A 921 51.53 5.03 -16.73
C THR A 921 52.65 4.52 -15.82
N MET A 922 52.45 3.39 -15.15
CA MET A 922 53.36 2.83 -14.13
C MET A 922 54.02 1.51 -14.56
N HIS A 923 53.68 1.01 -15.75
CA HIS A 923 54.13 -0.30 -16.24
C HIS A 923 55.36 -0.16 -17.14
N GLY A 924 56.48 -0.77 -16.73
CA GLY A 924 57.71 -0.84 -17.51
C GLY A 924 58.93 -0.37 -16.72
N PHE A 925 60.00 -0.01 -17.43
CA PHE A 925 61.16 0.63 -16.81
C PHE A 925 60.91 2.15 -16.75
N GLY A 926 60.79 2.68 -15.53
CA GLY A 926 60.41 4.09 -15.30
C GLY A 926 58.90 4.29 -15.23
N THR A 927 58.49 5.52 -14.87
CA THR A 927 57.09 5.95 -14.78
C THR A 927 56.83 7.04 -15.81
N ASP A 928 55.60 7.17 -16.30
CA ASP A 928 55.12 8.34 -17.03
C ASP A 928 54.53 9.33 -16.03
N GLU A 929 55.37 10.12 -15.35
CA GLU A 929 54.93 10.99 -14.26
C GLU A 929 53.87 12.00 -14.71
N TYR A 930 54.01 12.55 -15.92
CA TYR A 930 53.02 13.47 -16.47
C TYR A 930 51.69 12.79 -16.77
N GLY A 931 51.71 11.59 -17.35
CA GLY A 931 50.50 10.80 -17.59
C GLY A 931 49.80 10.37 -16.30
N LEU A 932 50.57 9.94 -15.28
CA LEU A 932 50.04 9.56 -13.97
C LEU A 932 49.41 10.77 -13.26
N SER A 933 50.07 11.93 -13.32
CA SER A 933 49.56 13.20 -12.79
C SER A 933 48.24 13.59 -13.46
N ALA A 934 48.18 13.54 -14.79
CA ALA A 934 46.99 13.83 -15.56
C ALA A 934 45.83 12.88 -15.21
N ALA A 935 46.09 11.57 -15.14
CA ALA A 935 45.08 10.58 -14.79
C ALA A 935 44.53 10.82 -13.37
N LEU A 936 45.40 11.11 -12.40
CA LEU A 936 44.99 11.36 -11.02
C LEU A 936 44.11 12.61 -10.88
N VAL A 937 44.49 13.71 -11.54
CA VAL A 937 43.73 14.97 -11.47
C VAL A 937 42.37 14.84 -12.16
N ARG A 938 42.34 14.24 -13.36
CA ARG A 938 41.13 14.13 -14.19
C ARG A 938 40.09 13.19 -13.58
N TYR A 939 40.55 12.05 -13.07
CA TYR A 939 39.68 11.02 -12.52
C TYR A 939 39.58 11.05 -11.00
N GLN A 940 39.92 12.18 -10.37
CA GLN A 940 39.97 12.32 -8.90
C GLN A 940 38.65 11.88 -8.25
N HIS A 941 37.52 12.32 -8.79
CA HIS A 941 36.19 12.00 -8.26
C HIS A 941 35.80 10.52 -8.41
N LEU A 942 36.49 9.77 -9.28
CA LEU A 942 36.29 8.33 -9.50
C LEU A 942 37.26 7.46 -8.71
N LEU A 943 38.23 8.05 -7.99
CA LEU A 943 39.26 7.31 -7.26
C LEU A 943 38.71 6.28 -6.26
N PRO A 944 37.59 6.50 -5.52
CA PRO A 944 37.02 5.47 -4.65
C PRO A 944 36.68 4.18 -5.39
N GLN A 945 35.97 4.29 -6.53
CA GLN A 945 35.56 3.16 -7.35
C GLN A 945 36.76 2.55 -8.07
N LEU A 946 37.66 3.41 -8.56
CA LEU A 946 38.87 3.01 -9.26
C LEU A 946 39.79 2.16 -8.40
N LYS A 947 40.01 2.53 -7.13
CA LYS A 947 40.86 1.78 -6.19
C LYS A 947 40.41 0.32 -6.08
N GLN A 948 39.09 0.09 -6.05
CA GLN A 948 38.50 -1.23 -5.97
C GLN A 948 38.69 -2.01 -7.27
N ALA A 949 38.34 -1.40 -8.40
CA ALA A 949 38.48 -2.03 -9.72
C ALA A 949 39.94 -2.34 -10.06
N TYR A 950 40.86 -1.43 -9.75
CA TYR A 950 42.29 -1.60 -9.94
C TYR A 950 42.81 -2.81 -9.14
N LYS A 951 42.42 -2.94 -7.86
CA LYS A 951 42.77 -4.10 -7.02
C LYS A 951 42.19 -5.40 -7.56
N ALA A 952 40.95 -5.39 -8.05
CA ALA A 952 40.33 -6.57 -8.63
C ALA A 952 41.04 -7.02 -9.92
N LYS A 953 41.43 -6.08 -10.78
CA LYS A 953 42.02 -6.35 -12.09
C LYS A 953 43.51 -6.72 -12.02
N PHE A 954 44.29 -6.03 -11.18
CA PHE A 954 45.76 -6.18 -11.11
C PHE A 954 46.26 -6.87 -9.84
N GLY A 955 45.40 -7.16 -8.87
CA GLY A 955 45.77 -7.81 -7.61
C GLY A 955 46.62 -6.93 -6.66
N LYS A 956 46.89 -5.67 -7.03
CA LYS A 956 47.70 -4.70 -6.28
C LYS A 956 46.82 -3.56 -5.77
N ILE A 957 47.16 -2.98 -4.62
CA ILE A 957 46.50 -1.77 -4.12
C ILE A 957 47.07 -0.58 -4.90
N LEU A 958 46.21 0.26 -5.50
CA LEU A 958 46.63 1.41 -6.31
C LEU A 958 47.58 2.35 -5.55
N ARG A 959 47.28 2.61 -4.27
CA ARG A 959 48.12 3.40 -3.37
C ARG A 959 49.54 2.85 -3.25
N ASP A 960 49.67 1.54 -3.01
CA ASP A 960 50.96 0.88 -2.86
C ASP A 960 51.72 0.82 -4.19
N ARG A 961 50.99 0.66 -5.30
CA ARG A 961 51.56 0.74 -6.66
C ARG A 961 52.20 2.11 -6.89
N ILE A 962 51.46 3.19 -6.67
CA ILE A 962 51.96 4.57 -6.85
C ILE A 962 53.14 4.83 -5.91
N HIS A 963 53.05 4.40 -4.65
CA HIS A 963 54.14 4.56 -3.68
C HIS A 963 55.43 3.87 -4.13
N GLY A 964 55.34 2.70 -4.77
CA GLY A 964 56.50 1.93 -5.25
C GLY A 964 57.17 2.50 -6.50
N GLU A 965 56.41 3.20 -7.35
CA GLU A 965 56.89 3.73 -8.63
C GLU A 965 57.36 5.20 -8.56
N THR A 966 57.04 5.91 -7.47
CA THR A 966 57.33 7.34 -7.32
C THR A 966 58.14 7.64 -6.05
N SER A 967 58.75 8.83 -5.96
CA SER A 967 59.54 9.25 -4.80
C SER A 967 59.44 10.76 -4.52
N GLY A 968 60.06 11.21 -3.43
CA GLY A 968 60.11 12.63 -3.04
C GLY A 968 58.75 13.27 -2.77
N ASP A 969 58.69 14.60 -2.92
CA ASP A 969 57.47 15.39 -2.67
C ASP A 969 56.39 15.16 -3.73
N TYR A 970 56.79 14.77 -4.95
CA TYR A 970 55.86 14.30 -5.99
C TYR A 970 55.03 13.10 -5.51
N ARG A 971 55.68 12.05 -4.96
CA ARG A 971 54.96 10.92 -4.36
C ARG A 971 54.05 11.37 -3.22
N LYS A 972 54.54 12.22 -2.31
CA LYS A 972 53.75 12.70 -1.19
C LYS A 972 52.45 13.34 -1.68
N LEU A 973 52.53 14.24 -2.66
CA LEU A 973 51.38 14.92 -3.24
C LEU A 973 50.41 13.95 -3.93
N LEU A 974 50.89 13.00 -4.73
CA LEU A 974 50.04 11.97 -5.34
C LEU A 974 49.25 11.18 -4.28
N LEU A 975 49.92 10.78 -3.20
CA LEU A 975 49.30 10.05 -2.10
C LEU A 975 48.36 10.93 -1.29
N THR A 976 48.67 12.22 -1.09
CA THR A 976 47.75 13.17 -0.44
C THR A 976 46.45 13.29 -1.23
N ILE A 977 46.52 13.46 -2.55
CA ILE A 977 45.33 13.52 -3.40
C ILE A 977 44.56 12.20 -3.31
N LEU A 978 45.26 11.08 -3.44
CA LEU A 978 44.64 9.75 -3.40
C LEU A 978 43.95 9.48 -2.05
N ASP A 979 44.59 9.80 -0.93
CA ASP A 979 44.11 9.52 0.42
C ASP A 979 42.97 10.48 0.85
N ASN A 980 42.88 11.67 0.24
CA ASN A 980 41.79 12.64 0.48
C ASN A 980 40.69 12.58 -0.59
N SER A 981 40.73 11.58 -1.46
CA SER A 981 39.67 11.30 -2.43
C SER A 981 38.81 10.11 -2.03
N ASP A 982 38.86 9.67 -0.76
CA ASP A 982 38.07 8.55 -0.20
C ASP A 982 36.72 8.99 0.40
#